data_AF-A0A167K725-F1
#
_entry.id   AF-A0A167K725-F1
#
_cell.length_a   1.000
_cell.length_b   1.000
_cell.length_c   1.000
_cell.angle_alpha   90.00
_cell.angle_beta   90.00
_cell.angle_gamma   90.00
#
_symmetry.space_group_name_H-M   'P 1'
#
loop_
_entity.id
_entity.type
_entity.pdbx_description
1 polymer ?
#
loop_
_entity_poly.entity_id
_entity_poly.type
_entity_poly.pdbx_seq_one_letter_code
_entity_poly.pdbx_strand_id
1 'polypeptide(L)'
;MLESKKNLFLAISISCLLCACGSGNSSSTTTTTTKSTAPSPTPAPSKENSLESAFPVSVDVFGIAIRATQSTSPEKVLHAAHVMAQYLDNDEDGIADNSLIIEKMTSAGATLLMAPTESTFEDAVKGIEQQDAYQPLFGDETIPGNQGARFDATLEEVLHLITHVGYANVYPEIFGENVNSAIAEAMDIARGGRFEEIPKAYPENAWYTYDDQTCDYSCMVTEYTYWGLTSILGAQTNRLEEIQNEWRLNTVDKVKSKDTELYRILTDDTYRLPKKLPTGQYQGFEITLSGTSPIPAVDANNEVLQSVVAANPNYKIAFTDESNVYMMSPDGNDITQLADGSPVAGYVSWGPDANYVYFASAKGEPESAWEAFRVNVKTKSLTKLTNFKKDVRSLGVSPDGNYFAVSVMSGNSNIGDNNDNLTQFNTDLYIIDMHFAQGLWDAGQTLSLSDMNILVSSPASEQFWYEEINWRPHVADGKAPTLAYTQTWRYDEDDVSYTNVFTIRADGSDKTLLLENKDQPIWDFSGNKLSFLDMSYYDFDASNVRQWKVTGITEETAAPALSPDGGFMIFEVGDSTRKAGIARASEASNNQGFILPGVNVYEPRWSPQPIEIINNNQVVIGATNAAQCKMAADQDRQACFIIEGSVAEMNGVIGSSIVNTVTQLIKEQPQVRTIVLNQVPGSEDDVSNLKAAQMIYDAGLNTELNAQSDIASGGVDFFIAGVRRKVATGAKLGVHSWGYEDSDGNFKSASDLPKDHQEHQRYIEFYEHVKQKSPKEFYFYTLDAASFDDIHYMTKDELTMWAMAR
;
A
#
# COMPACT_ATOMS: atom_id res chain seq x y z
N MET A 1 45.36 -15.39 -13.72
CA MET A 1 44.67 -15.79 -14.96
C MET A 1 43.24 -15.32 -14.80
N LEU A 2 42.99 -14.10 -15.29
CA LEU A 2 41.69 -13.44 -15.25
C LEU A 2 40.93 -13.85 -16.52
N GLU A 3 39.73 -14.39 -16.37
CA GLU A 3 38.73 -14.41 -17.44
C GLU A 3 37.61 -13.45 -17.03
N SER A 4 37.53 -12.33 -17.75
CA SER A 4 36.49 -11.32 -17.66
C SER A 4 35.17 -11.89 -18.21
N LYS A 5 34.12 -11.94 -17.41
CA LYS A 5 32.76 -12.10 -17.92
C LYS A 5 32.24 -10.74 -18.37
N LYS A 6 31.89 -10.66 -19.65
CA LYS A 6 31.37 -9.50 -20.35
C LYS A 6 29.88 -9.36 -20.01
N ASN A 7 29.45 -8.16 -19.61
CA ASN A 7 28.05 -7.75 -19.69
C ASN A 7 27.73 -7.51 -21.16
N LEU A 8 26.72 -8.22 -21.67
CA LEU A 8 26.18 -8.04 -23.01
C LEU A 8 24.93 -7.16 -22.84
N PHE A 9 24.97 -5.93 -23.33
CA PHE A 9 23.76 -5.17 -23.61
C PHE A 9 23.13 -5.86 -24.82
N LEU A 10 21.95 -6.45 -24.63
CA LEU A 10 21.21 -7.07 -25.71
C LEU A 10 20.23 -6.03 -26.22
N ALA A 11 20.61 -5.26 -27.24
CA ALA A 11 19.65 -4.58 -28.09
C ALA A 11 19.00 -5.66 -28.97
N ILE A 12 17.75 -6.02 -28.69
CA ILE A 12 17.01 -7.01 -29.49
C ILE A 12 16.14 -6.25 -30.49
N SER A 13 16.75 -5.86 -31.60
CA SER A 13 16.01 -5.47 -32.80
C SER A 13 15.46 -6.73 -33.47
N ILE A 14 14.20 -7.11 -33.19
CA ILE A 14 13.52 -8.20 -33.93
C ILE A 14 13.30 -7.73 -35.38
N SER A 15 14.27 -8.02 -36.26
CA SER A 15 14.17 -7.76 -37.70
C SER A 15 13.16 -8.72 -38.35
N CYS A 16 12.16 -8.15 -39.02
CA CYS A 16 11.11 -8.87 -39.74
C CYS A 16 11.69 -9.76 -40.87
N LEU A 17 11.28 -11.02 -40.89
CA LEU A 17 11.55 -11.97 -41.98
C LEU A 17 10.81 -11.53 -43.27
N LEU A 18 11.52 -10.89 -44.20
CA LEU A 18 11.05 -10.63 -45.56
C LEU A 18 11.06 -11.92 -46.39
N CYS A 19 9.88 -12.52 -46.60
CA CYS A 19 9.69 -13.52 -47.65
C CYS A 19 9.66 -12.84 -49.04
N ALA A 20 10.79 -12.89 -49.74
CA ALA A 20 10.90 -12.50 -51.14
C ALA A 20 10.06 -13.42 -52.06
N CYS A 21 9.06 -12.84 -52.74
CA CYS A 21 8.46 -13.45 -53.92
C CYS A 21 9.32 -13.18 -55.16
N GLY A 22 9.75 -14.23 -55.88
CA GLY A 22 10.56 -14.08 -57.08
C GLY A 22 10.76 -15.35 -57.94
N SER A 23 9.73 -15.71 -58.70
CA SER A 23 9.76 -16.34 -60.04
C SER A 23 10.25 -17.80 -60.28
N GLY A 24 9.30 -18.64 -60.72
CA GLY A 24 9.36 -19.28 -62.05
C GLY A 24 9.80 -20.75 -62.16
N ASN A 25 8.84 -21.69 -62.33
CA ASN A 25 8.64 -22.40 -63.62
C ASN A 25 7.44 -23.37 -63.66
N SER A 26 6.68 -23.20 -64.73
CA SER A 26 5.78 -24.09 -65.49
C SER A 26 5.71 -25.60 -65.24
N SER A 27 4.49 -26.15 -65.16
CA SER A 27 3.88 -27.14 -66.11
C SER A 27 2.50 -27.62 -65.58
N SER A 28 1.39 -27.16 -66.16
CA SER A 28 0.55 -27.80 -67.20
C SER A 28 -0.60 -28.72 -66.71
N THR A 29 -1.84 -28.31 -67.07
CA THR A 29 -3.02 -29.12 -67.53
C THR A 29 -3.68 -30.12 -66.54
N THR A 30 -5.00 -30.28 -66.37
CA THR A 30 -6.23 -29.88 -67.10
C THR A 30 -7.47 -30.07 -66.18
N THR A 31 -8.54 -29.32 -66.48
CA THR A 31 -9.99 -29.43 -66.12
C THR A 31 -10.58 -30.76 -65.62
N THR A 32 -11.58 -30.72 -64.73
CA THR A 32 -13.04 -30.91 -65.03
C THR A 32 -13.93 -30.55 -63.84
N THR A 33 -15.05 -29.88 -64.13
CA THR A 33 -16.16 -29.47 -63.25
C THR A 33 -17.07 -30.61 -62.79
N THR A 34 -17.52 -30.60 -61.53
CA THR A 34 -18.87 -31.05 -61.11
C THR A 34 -19.35 -30.25 -59.89
N LYS A 35 -20.50 -29.58 -60.04
CA LYS A 35 -21.31 -29.05 -58.93
C LYS A 35 -22.05 -30.21 -58.27
N SER A 36 -21.93 -30.37 -56.96
CA SER A 36 -22.86 -31.13 -56.12
C SER A 36 -23.14 -30.33 -54.85
N THR A 37 -24.42 -30.29 -54.50
CA THR A 37 -25.07 -29.52 -53.44
C THR A 37 -24.77 -30.04 -52.02
N ALA A 38 -24.67 -29.09 -51.09
CA ALA A 38 -24.47 -29.11 -49.63
C ALA A 38 -24.81 -30.40 -48.83
N PRO A 39 -24.09 -30.60 -47.71
CA PRO A 39 -24.62 -30.10 -46.44
C PRO A 39 -23.61 -29.22 -45.70
N SER A 40 -24.11 -28.19 -45.01
CA SER A 40 -23.33 -27.27 -44.18
C SER A 40 -22.39 -28.02 -43.21
N PRO A 41 -21.08 -27.73 -43.23
CA PRO A 41 -20.27 -27.86 -42.04
C PRO A 41 -20.48 -26.62 -41.17
N THR A 42 -20.77 -26.88 -39.91
CA THR A 42 -20.59 -26.02 -38.74
C THR A 42 -19.51 -24.96 -38.94
N PRO A 43 -19.71 -23.69 -38.57
CA PRO A 43 -18.63 -22.71 -38.59
C PRO A 43 -17.54 -23.20 -37.63
N ALA A 44 -16.35 -23.45 -38.14
CA ALA A 44 -15.16 -23.53 -37.30
C ALA A 44 -14.95 -22.15 -36.64
N PRO A 45 -14.61 -22.09 -35.35
CA PRO A 45 -14.28 -20.84 -34.70
C PRO A 45 -12.84 -20.47 -35.03
N SER A 46 -12.64 -19.39 -35.76
CA SER A 46 -11.40 -18.61 -35.67
C SER A 46 -11.76 -17.15 -35.87
N LYS A 47 -12.01 -16.44 -34.76
CA LYS A 47 -11.74 -15.00 -34.76
C LYS A 47 -10.23 -14.89 -34.99
N GLU A 48 -9.83 -14.41 -36.16
CA GLU A 48 -8.50 -13.81 -36.30
C GLU A 48 -8.40 -12.72 -35.22
N ASN A 49 -7.34 -12.78 -34.41
CA ASN A 49 -7.05 -11.70 -33.47
C ASN A 49 -6.64 -10.49 -34.32
N SER A 50 -7.52 -9.49 -34.40
CA SER A 50 -7.17 -8.18 -34.97
C SER A 50 -6.11 -7.46 -34.14
N LEU A 51 -5.31 -6.60 -34.75
CA LEU A 51 -4.34 -5.75 -34.05
C LEU A 51 -5.02 -4.95 -32.93
N GLU A 52 -6.21 -4.42 -33.21
CA GLU A 52 -7.06 -3.69 -32.26
C GLU A 52 -7.47 -4.52 -31.06
N SER A 53 -7.66 -5.83 -31.22
CA SER A 53 -8.04 -6.71 -30.12
C SER A 53 -6.86 -7.14 -29.26
N ALA A 54 -5.68 -7.27 -29.83
CA ALA A 54 -4.46 -7.61 -29.08
C ALA A 54 -3.85 -6.38 -28.39
N PHE A 55 -3.92 -5.22 -29.04
CA PHE A 55 -3.44 -3.94 -28.54
C PHE A 55 -4.59 -2.92 -28.46
N PRO A 56 -5.52 -3.09 -27.49
CA PRO A 56 -6.73 -2.29 -27.40
C PRO A 56 -6.50 -0.86 -26.90
N VAL A 57 -5.43 -0.62 -26.14
CA VAL A 57 -5.04 0.72 -25.70
C VAL A 57 -4.39 1.44 -26.88
N SER A 58 -4.74 2.70 -27.11
CA SER A 58 -4.23 3.48 -28.24
C SER A 58 -4.05 4.95 -27.91
N VAL A 59 -3.05 5.57 -28.49
CA VAL A 59 -2.84 7.02 -28.50
C VAL A 59 -2.34 7.44 -29.87
N ASP A 60 -2.68 8.65 -30.27
CA ASP A 60 -2.29 9.24 -31.55
C ASP A 60 -1.31 10.39 -31.31
N VAL A 61 -0.20 10.38 -32.04
CA VAL A 61 0.79 11.45 -32.05
C VAL A 61 0.98 11.89 -33.49
N PHE A 62 0.44 13.06 -33.85
CA PHE A 62 0.47 13.59 -35.22
C PHE A 62 -0.09 12.63 -36.30
N GLY A 63 -1.03 11.74 -35.96
CA GLY A 63 -1.55 10.72 -36.90
C GLY A 63 -0.75 9.41 -36.93
N ILE A 64 0.27 9.26 -36.07
CA ILE A 64 1.05 8.03 -35.89
C ILE A 64 0.49 7.31 -34.67
N ALA A 65 0.17 6.02 -34.83
CA ALA A 65 -0.46 5.24 -33.78
C ALA A 65 0.59 4.70 -32.79
N ILE A 66 0.29 4.79 -31.51
CA ILE A 66 0.91 3.96 -30.49
C ILE A 66 -0.20 3.09 -29.93
N ARG A 67 -0.02 1.76 -29.98
CA ARG A 67 -0.98 0.81 -29.43
C ARG A 67 -0.33 -0.05 -28.37
N ALA A 68 -1.08 -0.40 -27.34
CA ALA A 68 -0.57 -1.20 -26.24
C ALA A 68 -1.55 -2.31 -25.84
N THR A 69 -1.01 -3.42 -25.34
CA THR A 69 -1.84 -4.45 -24.70
C THR A 69 -2.56 -3.86 -23.49
N GLN A 70 -3.70 -4.44 -23.11
CA GLN A 70 -4.49 -3.95 -21.97
C GLN A 70 -3.71 -3.91 -20.65
N SER A 71 -2.68 -4.75 -20.51
CA SER A 71 -1.81 -4.84 -19.34
C SER A 71 -0.64 -3.86 -19.34
N THR A 72 -0.41 -3.13 -20.43
CA THR A 72 0.66 -2.11 -20.50
C THR A 72 0.26 -0.88 -19.68
N SER A 73 1.17 -0.38 -18.86
CA SER A 73 0.92 0.80 -18.02
C SER A 73 0.57 2.04 -18.88
N PRO A 74 -0.57 2.72 -18.63
CA PRO A 74 -0.93 3.96 -19.30
C PRO A 74 0.15 5.05 -19.24
N GLU A 75 0.88 5.15 -18.13
CA GLU A 75 1.98 6.13 -17.99
C GLU A 75 3.11 5.81 -18.96
N LYS A 76 3.48 4.54 -19.13
CA LYS A 76 4.54 4.14 -20.05
C LYS A 76 4.14 4.38 -21.51
N VAL A 77 2.86 4.17 -21.84
CA VAL A 77 2.31 4.50 -23.16
C VAL A 77 2.30 6.02 -23.38
N LEU A 78 1.92 6.80 -22.37
CA LEU A 78 1.97 8.26 -22.45
C LEU A 78 3.41 8.78 -22.54
N HIS A 79 4.35 8.20 -21.79
CA HIS A 79 5.77 8.56 -21.85
C HIS A 79 6.33 8.31 -23.26
N ALA A 80 6.07 7.14 -23.85
CA ALA A 80 6.44 6.86 -25.23
C ALA A 80 5.79 7.86 -26.21
N ALA A 81 4.54 8.27 -25.97
CA ALA A 81 3.85 9.28 -26.77
C ALA A 81 4.48 10.67 -26.64
N HIS A 82 4.86 11.09 -25.43
CA HIS A 82 5.56 12.35 -25.20
C HIS A 82 6.97 12.34 -25.82
N VAL A 83 7.70 11.22 -25.73
CA VAL A 83 9.01 11.06 -26.39
C VAL A 83 8.87 11.13 -27.92
N MET A 84 7.87 10.45 -28.48
CA MET A 84 7.58 10.53 -29.92
C MET A 84 7.24 11.95 -30.35
N ALA A 85 6.41 12.65 -29.57
CA ALA A 85 6.05 14.04 -29.84
C ALA A 85 7.29 14.95 -29.79
N GLN A 86 8.17 14.82 -28.79
CA GLN A 86 9.40 15.62 -28.67
C GLN A 86 10.46 15.32 -29.74
N TYR A 87 10.45 14.11 -30.32
CA TYR A 87 11.28 13.81 -31.48
C TYR A 87 10.72 14.40 -32.79
N LEU A 88 9.41 14.49 -32.92
CA LEU A 88 8.74 14.99 -34.13
C LEU A 88 8.51 16.51 -34.12
N ASP A 89 8.40 17.09 -32.93
CA ASP A 89 8.27 18.52 -32.61
C ASP A 89 9.20 18.82 -31.42
N ASN A 90 10.45 19.19 -31.72
CA ASN A 90 11.52 19.36 -30.72
C ASN A 90 11.55 20.76 -30.10
N ASP A 91 10.82 21.72 -30.66
CA ASP A 91 10.59 23.02 -30.04
C ASP A 91 9.28 23.10 -29.23
N GLU A 92 8.45 22.06 -29.34
CA GLU A 92 7.22 21.82 -28.58
C GLU A 92 6.14 22.90 -28.82
N ASP A 93 6.09 23.44 -30.03
CA ASP A 93 5.11 24.47 -30.41
C ASP A 93 3.74 23.90 -30.84
N GLY A 94 3.62 22.57 -30.87
CA GLY A 94 2.43 21.84 -31.27
C GLY A 94 2.40 21.46 -32.76
N ILE A 95 3.45 21.78 -33.52
CA ILE A 95 3.55 21.55 -34.96
C ILE A 95 4.82 20.74 -35.23
N ALA A 96 4.68 19.62 -35.92
CA ALA A 96 5.83 18.80 -36.30
C ALA A 96 6.87 19.58 -37.11
N ASP A 97 8.13 19.47 -36.68
CA ASP A 97 9.31 20.14 -37.26
C ASP A 97 9.52 19.80 -38.74
N ASN A 98 9.15 18.56 -39.12
CA ASN A 98 9.24 18.07 -40.49
C ASN A 98 7.95 17.35 -40.91
N SER A 99 7.04 18.07 -41.56
CA SER A 99 5.74 17.54 -42.00
C SER A 99 5.84 16.39 -43.01
N LEU A 100 6.94 16.29 -43.77
CA LEU A 100 7.13 15.19 -44.73
C LEU A 100 7.33 13.85 -44.02
N ILE A 101 7.97 13.87 -42.84
CA ILE A 101 8.15 12.68 -42.01
C ILE A 101 6.80 12.19 -41.51
N ILE A 102 5.95 13.09 -41.01
CA ILE A 102 4.58 12.77 -40.56
C ILE A 102 3.76 12.16 -41.71
N GLU A 103 3.73 12.82 -42.87
CA GLU A 103 2.98 12.32 -44.04
C GLU A 103 3.43 10.90 -44.42
N LYS A 104 4.74 10.65 -44.46
CA LYS A 104 5.28 9.34 -44.80
C LYS A 104 4.91 8.29 -43.75
N MET A 105 5.12 8.56 -42.47
CA MET A 105 4.84 7.62 -41.38
C MET A 105 3.35 7.26 -41.30
N THR A 106 2.45 8.26 -41.37
CA THR A 106 1.01 8.01 -41.41
C THR A 106 0.60 7.21 -42.64
N SER A 107 1.15 7.52 -43.83
CA SER A 107 0.83 6.78 -45.07
C SER A 107 1.27 5.31 -45.05
N ALA A 108 2.35 5.02 -44.32
CA ALA A 108 2.91 3.68 -44.16
C ALA A 108 2.23 2.87 -43.05
N GLY A 109 1.36 3.48 -42.24
CA GLY A 109 0.75 2.82 -41.08
C GLY A 109 1.72 2.62 -39.91
N ALA A 110 2.72 3.51 -39.78
CA ALA A 110 3.71 3.45 -38.69
C ALA A 110 3.01 3.31 -37.34
N THR A 111 3.37 2.25 -36.60
CA THR A 111 2.75 1.96 -35.30
C THR A 111 3.80 1.51 -34.29
N LEU A 112 3.85 2.16 -33.13
CA LEU A 112 4.59 1.66 -31.97
C LEU A 112 3.68 0.68 -31.21
N LEU A 113 4.11 -0.56 -31.03
CA LEU A 113 3.35 -1.60 -30.35
C LEU A 113 3.97 -1.91 -28.98
N MET A 114 3.20 -1.74 -27.91
CA MET A 114 3.68 -1.87 -26.55
C MET A 114 3.06 -3.05 -25.79
N ALA A 115 3.88 -3.74 -25.00
CA ALA A 115 3.45 -4.74 -24.03
C ALA A 115 4.31 -4.62 -22.75
N PRO A 116 3.89 -5.13 -21.58
CA PRO A 116 4.69 -5.05 -20.36
C PRO A 116 6.10 -5.64 -20.47
N THR A 117 6.24 -6.74 -21.19
CA THR A 117 7.50 -7.48 -21.41
C THR A 117 7.51 -8.10 -22.81
N GLU A 118 8.69 -8.50 -23.28
CA GLU A 118 8.85 -9.25 -24.54
C GLU A 118 7.95 -10.49 -24.61
N SER A 119 7.92 -11.32 -23.55
CA SER A 119 7.07 -12.51 -23.52
C SER A 119 5.58 -12.19 -23.69
N THR A 120 5.09 -11.11 -23.08
CA THR A 120 3.69 -10.68 -23.27
C THR A 120 3.42 -10.12 -24.65
N PHE A 121 4.43 -9.51 -25.27
CA PHE A 121 4.37 -9.05 -26.65
C PHE A 121 4.25 -10.23 -27.61
N GLU A 122 5.12 -11.23 -27.48
CA GLU A 122 5.11 -12.45 -28.29
C GLU A 122 3.74 -13.15 -28.23
N ASP A 123 3.15 -13.22 -27.04
CA ASP A 123 1.80 -13.76 -26.86
C ASP A 123 0.72 -12.92 -27.54
N ALA A 124 0.80 -11.60 -27.46
CA ALA A 124 -0.18 -10.68 -28.04
C ALA A 124 -0.15 -10.69 -29.57
N VAL A 125 1.03 -10.82 -30.18
CA VAL A 125 1.19 -10.83 -31.64
C VAL A 125 0.89 -12.20 -32.28
N LYS A 126 0.57 -13.23 -31.50
CA LYS A 126 0.19 -14.55 -32.04
C LYS A 126 -1.01 -14.43 -32.99
N GLY A 127 -0.75 -14.74 -34.27
CA GLY A 127 -1.76 -14.70 -35.32
C GLY A 127 -2.00 -13.31 -35.93
N ILE A 128 -1.13 -12.33 -35.62
CA ILE A 128 -1.10 -11.01 -36.27
C ILE A 128 0.02 -11.02 -37.32
N GLU A 129 -0.28 -10.54 -38.52
CA GLU A 129 0.72 -10.35 -39.57
C GLU A 129 1.65 -9.19 -39.19
N GLN A 130 2.95 -9.49 -39.06
CA GLN A 130 3.96 -8.47 -38.78
C GLN A 130 4.14 -7.56 -39.99
N GLN A 131 4.29 -6.26 -39.73
CA GLN A 131 4.55 -5.26 -40.75
C GLN A 131 5.86 -4.55 -40.44
N ASP A 132 6.59 -4.20 -41.49
CA ASP A 132 7.82 -3.42 -41.43
C ASP A 132 7.61 -2.05 -40.75
N ALA A 133 6.38 -1.54 -40.80
CA ALA A 133 5.98 -0.29 -40.16
C ALA A 133 5.66 -0.43 -38.66
N TYR A 134 5.84 -1.61 -38.04
CA TYR A 134 5.61 -1.84 -36.63
C TYR A 134 6.91 -1.91 -35.86
N GLN A 135 6.98 -1.16 -34.75
CA GLN A 135 8.11 -1.20 -33.83
C GLN A 135 7.65 -1.67 -32.44
N PRO A 136 8.20 -2.75 -31.88
CA PRO A 136 7.94 -3.13 -30.49
C PRO A 136 8.60 -2.15 -29.50
N LEU A 137 7.99 -2.01 -28.32
CA LEU A 137 8.60 -1.38 -27.16
C LEU A 137 8.04 -2.02 -25.90
N PHE A 138 8.90 -2.45 -24.98
CA PHE A 138 8.46 -3.13 -23.77
C PHE A 138 8.35 -2.20 -22.57
N GLY A 139 7.40 -2.51 -21.69
CA GLY A 139 7.12 -1.72 -20.51
C GLY A 139 8.29 -1.76 -19.53
N ASP A 140 8.89 -2.92 -19.28
CA ASP A 140 10.02 -3.13 -18.36
C ASP A 140 11.33 -2.41 -18.75
N GLU A 141 11.46 -1.98 -20.01
CA GLU A 141 12.56 -1.15 -20.53
C GLU A 141 12.18 0.33 -20.77
N THR A 142 10.90 0.69 -20.58
CA THR A 142 10.42 2.07 -20.59
C THR A 142 10.59 2.68 -19.19
N ILE A 143 11.50 3.66 -19.05
CA ILE A 143 11.93 4.22 -17.75
C ILE A 143 11.70 5.75 -17.69
N PRO A 144 10.47 6.21 -17.40
CA PRO A 144 10.18 7.64 -17.26
C PRO A 144 10.99 8.29 -16.13
N GLY A 145 11.45 9.53 -16.34
CA GLY A 145 11.97 10.37 -15.25
C GLY A 145 13.35 10.01 -14.68
N ASN A 146 14.18 9.25 -15.40
CA ASN A 146 15.57 8.95 -15.03
C ASN A 146 15.68 8.21 -13.66
N GLN A 147 14.73 7.31 -13.38
CA GLN A 147 14.49 6.61 -12.10
C GLN A 147 15.49 5.46 -11.79
N GLY A 148 16.66 5.38 -12.43
CA GLY A 148 17.64 4.32 -12.14
C GLY A 148 18.91 4.36 -12.99
N ALA A 149 19.83 3.42 -12.73
CA ALA A 149 21.07 3.24 -13.49
C ALA A 149 20.87 2.63 -14.89
N ARG A 150 19.63 2.24 -15.25
CA ARG A 150 19.28 1.61 -16.55
C ARG A 150 18.80 2.65 -17.56
N PHE A 151 19.16 2.45 -18.82
CA PHE A 151 18.79 3.31 -19.95
C PHE A 151 17.30 3.17 -20.30
N ASP A 152 16.66 4.30 -20.63
CA ASP A 152 15.27 4.35 -21.08
C ASP A 152 15.17 4.01 -22.58
N ALA A 153 14.70 2.80 -22.90
CA ALA A 153 14.62 2.30 -24.28
C ALA A 153 13.64 3.09 -25.16
N THR A 154 12.77 3.94 -24.58
CA THR A 154 11.90 4.80 -25.39
C THR A 154 12.69 5.78 -26.26
N LEU A 155 13.89 6.17 -25.84
CA LEU A 155 14.77 7.02 -26.65
C LEU A 155 15.31 6.31 -27.89
N GLU A 156 15.33 4.98 -27.88
CA GLU A 156 15.82 4.11 -28.94
C GLU A 156 14.67 3.66 -29.84
N GLU A 157 13.69 2.93 -29.29
CA GLU A 157 12.64 2.30 -30.09
C GLU A 157 11.73 3.30 -30.80
N VAL A 158 11.39 4.40 -30.13
CA VAL A 158 10.62 5.47 -30.78
C VAL A 158 11.43 6.11 -31.91
N LEU A 159 12.75 6.27 -31.71
CA LEU A 159 13.62 6.84 -32.71
C LEU A 159 13.80 5.89 -33.89
N HIS A 160 13.96 4.59 -33.66
CA HIS A 160 14.02 3.55 -34.69
C HIS A 160 12.81 3.64 -35.63
N LEU A 161 11.60 3.69 -35.08
CA LEU A 161 10.38 3.83 -35.88
C LEU A 161 10.40 5.10 -36.75
N ILE A 162 10.80 6.25 -36.17
CA ILE A 162 10.85 7.55 -36.86
C ILE A 162 11.92 7.54 -37.97
N THR A 163 13.10 6.99 -37.71
CA THR A 163 14.20 6.98 -38.69
C THR A 163 13.96 5.98 -39.81
N HIS A 164 13.51 4.77 -39.47
CA HIS A 164 13.26 3.69 -40.43
C HIS A 164 12.08 3.99 -41.35
N VAL A 165 10.90 4.23 -40.76
CA VAL A 165 9.68 4.44 -41.56
C VAL A 165 9.61 5.85 -42.15
N GLY A 166 10.13 6.84 -41.41
CA GLY A 166 10.13 8.25 -41.80
C GLY A 166 11.34 8.64 -42.64
N TYR A 167 12.47 8.92 -41.98
CA TYR A 167 13.62 9.57 -42.62
C TYR A 167 14.22 8.77 -43.77
N ALA A 168 14.42 7.47 -43.60
CA ALA A 168 14.99 6.60 -44.64
C ALA A 168 14.15 6.58 -45.92
N ASN A 169 12.84 6.77 -45.78
CA ASN A 169 11.89 6.76 -46.89
C ASN A 169 11.65 8.15 -47.51
N VAL A 170 11.76 9.23 -46.73
CA VAL A 170 11.61 10.61 -47.23
C VAL A 170 12.88 11.08 -47.92
N TYR A 171 14.05 10.70 -47.41
CA TYR A 171 15.36 11.09 -47.93
C TYR A 171 16.25 9.86 -48.19
N PRO A 172 15.89 8.99 -49.15
CA PRO A 172 16.59 7.71 -49.37
C PRO A 172 18.06 7.85 -49.77
N GLU A 173 18.45 8.97 -50.39
CA GLU A 173 19.86 9.24 -50.72
C GLU A 173 20.70 9.62 -49.49
N ILE A 174 20.06 10.03 -48.40
CA ILE A 174 20.73 10.53 -47.19
C ILE A 174 20.61 9.51 -46.06
N PHE A 175 19.38 9.14 -45.69
CA PHE A 175 19.07 8.26 -44.56
C PHE A 175 18.65 6.85 -45.00
N GLY A 176 18.62 6.56 -46.30
CA GLY A 176 18.17 5.26 -46.79
C GLY A 176 19.00 4.11 -46.21
N GLU A 177 18.36 3.01 -45.87
CA GLU A 177 19.00 1.83 -45.29
C GLU A 177 19.58 0.90 -46.35
N ASN A 178 20.10 1.49 -47.42
CA ASN A 178 20.64 0.80 -48.57
C ASN A 178 22.05 1.31 -48.86
N VAL A 179 22.79 0.46 -49.56
CA VAL A 179 24.10 0.82 -50.11
C VAL A 179 24.01 2.12 -50.92
N ASN A 180 25.00 3.00 -50.72
CA ASN A 180 25.16 4.33 -51.33
C ASN A 180 24.29 5.47 -50.77
N SER A 181 23.54 5.26 -49.68
CA SER A 181 23.04 6.41 -48.92
C SER A 181 24.19 7.06 -48.14
N ALA A 182 24.09 8.36 -47.87
CA ALA A 182 25.13 9.07 -47.12
C ALA A 182 25.37 8.47 -45.72
N ILE A 183 24.29 8.06 -45.03
CA ILE A 183 24.38 7.45 -43.69
C ILE A 183 25.04 6.07 -43.73
N ALA A 184 24.74 5.25 -44.74
CA ALA A 184 25.33 3.92 -44.89
C ALA A 184 26.82 4.00 -45.29
N GLU A 185 27.20 4.99 -46.10
CA GLU A 185 28.61 5.26 -46.40
C GLU A 185 29.40 5.71 -45.16
N ALA A 186 28.81 6.55 -44.30
CA ALA A 186 29.40 6.91 -43.02
C ALA A 186 29.56 5.69 -42.09
N MET A 187 28.54 4.82 -42.02
CA MET A 187 28.59 3.56 -41.27
C MET A 187 29.71 2.62 -41.78
N ASP A 188 29.87 2.48 -43.10
CA ASP A 188 30.93 1.65 -43.68
C ASP A 188 32.33 2.18 -43.28
N ILE A 189 32.51 3.51 -43.20
CA ILE A 189 33.74 4.11 -42.68
C ILE A 189 33.92 3.77 -41.19
N ALA A 190 32.86 3.86 -40.39
CA ALA A 190 32.87 3.59 -38.96
C ALA A 190 33.25 2.15 -38.58
N ARG A 191 32.89 1.21 -39.47
CA ARG A 191 33.20 -0.23 -39.33
C ARG A 191 34.52 -0.62 -39.98
N GLY A 192 35.20 0.29 -40.67
CA GLY A 192 36.46 0.03 -41.38
C GLY A 192 36.29 -0.73 -42.71
N GLY A 193 35.07 -0.75 -43.26
CA GLY A 193 34.70 -1.42 -44.50
C GLY A 193 33.19 -1.69 -44.58
N ARG A 194 32.73 -2.11 -45.76
CA ARG A 194 31.35 -2.54 -45.98
C ARG A 194 31.15 -3.99 -45.57
N PHE A 195 30.20 -4.22 -44.67
CA PHE A 195 29.80 -5.55 -44.21
C PHE A 195 28.28 -5.66 -44.29
N GLU A 196 27.78 -6.44 -45.26
CA GLU A 196 26.34 -6.72 -45.45
C GLU A 196 25.80 -7.74 -44.43
N GLU A 197 26.68 -8.58 -43.89
CA GLU A 197 26.43 -9.51 -42.78
C GLU A 197 27.47 -9.25 -41.68
N ILE A 198 27.17 -9.66 -40.44
CA ILE A 198 28.10 -9.44 -39.32
C ILE A 198 29.37 -10.30 -39.49
N PRO A 199 30.56 -9.68 -39.56
CA PRO A 199 31.81 -10.40 -39.72
C PRO A 199 32.22 -11.08 -38.42
N LYS A 200 33.05 -12.12 -38.51
CA LYS A 200 33.66 -12.78 -37.33
C LYS A 200 34.45 -11.82 -36.43
N ALA A 201 35.00 -10.76 -37.02
CA ALA A 201 35.70 -9.69 -36.32
C ALA A 201 35.73 -8.43 -37.20
N TYR A 202 35.47 -7.29 -36.58
CA TYR A 202 35.67 -5.99 -37.20
C TYR A 202 37.15 -5.55 -37.10
N PRO A 203 37.64 -4.67 -37.99
CA PRO A 203 38.94 -4.00 -37.86
C PRO A 203 39.11 -3.32 -36.49
N GLU A 204 40.33 -3.37 -35.91
CA GLU A 204 40.60 -2.80 -34.57
C GLU A 204 40.25 -1.31 -34.43
N ASN A 205 40.38 -0.57 -35.54
CA ASN A 205 40.11 0.87 -35.61
C ASN A 205 38.63 1.21 -35.82
N ALA A 206 37.74 0.23 -35.91
CA ALA A 206 36.29 0.45 -35.94
C ALA A 206 35.81 1.10 -34.63
N TRP A 207 34.82 1.98 -34.73
CA TRP A 207 34.16 2.60 -33.56
C TRP A 207 32.67 2.31 -33.48
N TYR A 208 32.14 1.69 -34.54
CA TYR A 208 30.85 1.01 -34.54
C TYR A 208 31.09 -0.46 -34.87
N THR A 209 30.53 -1.35 -34.05
CA THR A 209 30.54 -2.80 -34.21
C THR A 209 29.19 -3.34 -33.71
N TYR A 210 28.79 -4.50 -34.20
CA TYR A 210 27.49 -5.09 -33.87
C TYR A 210 27.62 -6.61 -33.88
N ASP A 211 26.98 -7.33 -32.95
CA ASP A 211 27.16 -8.77 -32.79
C ASP A 211 25.89 -9.62 -32.95
N ASP A 212 24.69 -9.02 -32.98
CA ASP A 212 23.42 -9.69 -33.24
C ASP A 212 23.31 -10.23 -34.68
N GLN A 213 23.61 -11.52 -34.84
CA GLN A 213 23.59 -12.25 -36.12
C GLN A 213 22.24 -12.23 -36.86
N THR A 214 21.15 -11.78 -36.22
CA THR A 214 19.84 -11.65 -36.86
C THR A 214 19.65 -10.33 -37.61
N CYS A 215 20.52 -9.34 -37.35
CA CYS A 215 20.51 -8.02 -37.96
C CYS A 215 21.24 -8.02 -39.32
N ASP A 216 20.58 -7.49 -40.34
CA ASP A 216 21.14 -7.32 -41.69
C ASP A 216 21.72 -5.91 -41.91
N TYR A 217 22.14 -5.60 -43.14
CA TYR A 217 22.69 -4.28 -43.48
C TYR A 217 21.73 -3.13 -43.18
N SER A 218 20.43 -3.34 -43.39
CA SER A 218 19.40 -2.32 -43.17
C SER A 218 19.33 -1.96 -41.70
N CYS A 219 19.18 -3.00 -40.86
CA CYS A 219 19.14 -2.89 -39.41
C CYS A 219 20.41 -2.20 -38.86
N MET A 220 21.61 -2.58 -39.34
CA MET A 220 22.86 -1.93 -38.88
C MET A 220 22.92 -0.42 -39.22
N VAL A 221 22.30 0.03 -40.33
CA VAL A 221 22.22 1.46 -40.67
C VAL A 221 21.32 2.19 -39.68
N THR A 222 20.19 1.59 -39.30
CA THR A 222 19.25 2.13 -38.32
C THR A 222 19.89 2.29 -36.96
N GLU A 223 20.55 1.24 -36.47
CA GLU A 223 21.32 1.24 -35.22
C GLU A 223 22.42 2.30 -35.22
N TYR A 224 23.20 2.39 -36.30
CA TYR A 224 24.24 3.42 -36.44
C TYR A 224 23.67 4.85 -36.37
N THR A 225 22.49 5.06 -36.96
CA THR A 225 21.79 6.35 -36.91
C THR A 225 21.35 6.68 -35.48
N TYR A 226 20.78 5.71 -34.76
CA TYR A 226 20.41 5.82 -33.35
C TYR A 226 21.62 6.16 -32.47
N TRP A 227 22.69 5.36 -32.56
CA TRP A 227 23.90 5.56 -31.76
C TRP A 227 24.50 6.95 -31.96
N GLY A 228 24.56 7.38 -33.23
CA GLY A 228 25.03 8.70 -33.61
C GLY A 228 24.18 9.82 -33.02
N LEU A 229 22.87 9.80 -33.27
CA LEU A 229 21.99 10.91 -32.89
C LEU A 229 21.85 11.02 -31.38
N THR A 230 21.63 9.90 -30.68
CA THR A 230 21.49 9.92 -29.22
C THR A 230 22.78 10.30 -28.49
N SER A 231 23.95 10.03 -29.07
CA SER A 231 25.24 10.55 -28.57
C SER A 231 25.40 12.06 -28.79
N ILE A 232 24.90 12.59 -29.91
CA ILE A 232 24.88 14.05 -30.18
C ILE A 232 23.92 14.77 -29.23
N LEU A 233 22.76 14.17 -28.95
CA LEU A 233 21.75 14.71 -28.03
C LEU A 233 22.14 14.57 -26.56
N GLY A 234 23.09 13.69 -26.25
CA GLY A 234 23.67 13.52 -24.92
C GLY A 234 23.16 12.33 -24.11
N ALA A 235 22.28 11.48 -24.67
CA ALA A 235 21.72 10.32 -23.99
C ALA A 235 22.79 9.29 -23.58
N GLN A 236 23.88 9.19 -24.34
CA GLN A 236 24.93 8.18 -24.15
C GLN A 236 26.09 8.64 -23.25
N THR A 237 26.05 9.88 -22.72
CA THR A 237 27.21 10.56 -22.12
C THR A 237 27.90 9.76 -21.00
N ASN A 238 27.12 9.04 -20.19
CA ASN A 238 27.63 8.28 -19.03
C ASN A 238 27.66 6.77 -19.26
N ARG A 239 27.41 6.30 -20.48
CA ARG A 239 27.20 4.87 -20.79
C ARG A 239 28.37 4.19 -21.49
N LEU A 240 29.55 4.82 -21.53
CA LEU A 240 30.67 4.28 -22.31
C LEU A 240 31.04 2.85 -21.90
N GLU A 241 31.09 2.56 -20.60
CA GLU A 241 31.48 1.22 -20.11
C GLU A 241 30.51 0.13 -20.56
N GLU A 242 29.24 0.48 -20.65
CA GLU A 242 28.13 -0.36 -21.09
C GLU A 242 28.17 -0.63 -22.60
N ILE A 243 28.36 0.43 -23.40
CA ILE A 243 28.11 0.38 -24.85
C ILE A 243 29.37 0.26 -25.70
N GLN A 244 30.58 0.43 -25.14
CA GLN A 244 31.85 0.50 -25.92
C GLN A 244 32.19 -0.75 -26.74
N ASN A 245 31.55 -1.89 -26.46
CA ASN A 245 31.69 -3.10 -27.26
C ASN A 245 31.03 -2.96 -28.64
N GLU A 246 30.07 -2.05 -28.78
CA GLU A 246 29.36 -1.74 -30.02
C GLU A 246 29.62 -0.30 -30.48
N TRP A 247 29.54 0.68 -29.58
CA TRP A 247 29.65 2.10 -29.90
C TRP A 247 30.66 2.83 -29.00
N ARG A 248 31.71 3.38 -29.59
CA ARG A 248 32.80 4.04 -28.82
C ARG A 248 32.64 5.56 -28.69
N LEU A 249 31.70 6.17 -29.42
CA LEU A 249 31.57 7.63 -29.55
C LEU A 249 30.39 8.20 -28.75
N ASN A 250 30.31 7.84 -27.47
CA ASN A 250 29.18 8.12 -26.58
C ASN A 250 28.90 9.61 -26.23
N THR A 251 29.61 10.56 -26.84
CA THR A 251 29.41 12.01 -26.60
C THR A 251 29.48 12.80 -27.89
N VAL A 252 28.80 13.96 -27.94
CA VAL A 252 28.82 14.87 -29.09
C VAL A 252 30.22 15.23 -29.56
N ASP A 253 31.17 15.45 -28.64
CA ASP A 253 32.56 15.78 -28.98
C ASP A 253 33.31 14.62 -29.63
N LYS A 254 33.03 13.38 -29.19
CA LYS A 254 33.61 12.17 -29.80
C LYS A 254 33.05 11.96 -31.20
N VAL A 255 31.73 12.07 -31.39
CA VAL A 255 31.10 11.97 -32.72
C VAL A 255 31.67 13.05 -33.65
N LYS A 256 31.66 14.32 -33.21
CA LYS A 256 32.15 15.45 -34.00
C LYS A 256 33.62 15.35 -34.41
N SER A 257 34.48 14.79 -33.55
CA SER A 257 35.92 14.72 -33.81
C SER A 257 36.35 13.47 -34.59
N LYS A 258 35.63 12.35 -34.42
CA LYS A 258 36.00 11.06 -35.01
C LYS A 258 35.16 10.70 -36.23
N ASP A 259 33.85 10.87 -36.14
CA ASP A 259 32.89 10.54 -37.19
C ASP A 259 32.27 11.81 -37.76
N THR A 260 33.12 12.59 -38.44
CA THR A 260 32.76 13.92 -38.94
C THR A 260 31.64 13.89 -39.96
N GLU A 261 31.52 12.79 -40.71
CA GLU A 261 30.48 12.65 -41.73
C GLU A 261 29.11 12.37 -41.09
N LEU A 262 29.06 11.45 -40.11
CA LEU A 262 27.87 11.23 -39.31
C LEU A 262 27.41 12.50 -38.60
N TYR A 263 28.34 13.22 -37.95
CA TYR A 263 28.03 14.49 -37.30
C TYR A 263 27.45 15.50 -38.29
N ARG A 264 28.03 15.61 -39.49
CA ARG A 264 27.55 16.51 -40.54
C ARG A 264 26.14 16.16 -41.01
N ILE A 265 25.84 14.88 -41.20
CA ILE A 265 24.52 14.40 -41.63
C ILE A 265 23.47 14.68 -40.54
N LEU A 266 23.75 14.29 -39.29
CA LEU A 266 22.78 14.36 -38.18
C LEU A 266 22.59 15.76 -37.61
N THR A 267 23.43 16.73 -37.98
CA THR A 267 23.30 18.15 -37.57
C THR A 267 22.94 19.08 -38.72
N ASP A 268 22.60 18.54 -39.90
CA ASP A 268 22.16 19.33 -41.04
C ASP A 268 20.71 19.83 -40.82
N ASP A 269 20.58 21.13 -40.62
CA ASP A 269 19.30 21.82 -40.37
C ASP A 269 18.27 21.62 -41.49
N THR A 270 18.68 21.17 -42.68
CA THR A 270 17.78 20.85 -43.80
C THR A 270 16.79 19.75 -43.44
N TYR A 271 17.22 18.75 -42.66
CA TYR A 271 16.40 17.58 -42.36
C TYR A 271 15.56 17.74 -41.10
N ARG A 272 15.83 18.79 -40.29
CA ARG A 272 15.09 19.09 -39.06
C ARG A 272 15.08 17.93 -38.05
N LEU A 273 16.22 17.25 -37.93
CA LEU A 273 16.43 16.29 -36.85
C LEU A 273 16.40 16.99 -35.48
N PRO A 274 16.03 16.26 -34.41
CA PRO A 274 16.02 16.76 -33.03
C PRO A 274 17.37 17.39 -32.64
N LYS A 275 17.30 18.46 -31.85
CA LYS A 275 18.48 19.15 -31.28
C LYS A 275 18.53 19.06 -29.76
N LYS A 276 17.40 18.73 -29.12
CA LYS A 276 17.24 18.48 -27.69
C LYS A 276 16.83 17.03 -27.49
N LEU A 277 17.40 16.39 -26.47
CA LEU A 277 16.99 15.07 -26.06
C LEU A 277 15.55 15.13 -25.50
N PRO A 278 14.65 14.22 -25.90
CA PRO A 278 13.36 14.08 -25.25
C PRO A 278 13.46 13.85 -23.75
N THR A 279 12.52 14.41 -23.00
CA THR A 279 12.42 14.30 -21.54
C THR A 279 11.22 13.49 -21.09
N GLY A 280 10.31 13.14 -22.02
CA GLY A 280 9.02 12.52 -21.71
C GLY A 280 7.95 13.51 -21.26
N GLN A 281 8.15 14.83 -21.47
CA GLN A 281 7.24 15.89 -21.00
C GLN A 281 6.90 16.90 -22.09
N TYR A 282 6.22 16.46 -23.14
CA TYR A 282 5.82 17.31 -24.27
C TYR A 282 4.71 18.32 -23.92
N GLN A 283 4.86 19.58 -24.35
CA GLN A 283 3.93 20.69 -24.05
C GLN A 283 3.11 21.22 -25.23
N GLY A 284 3.36 20.76 -26.47
CA GLY A 284 2.75 21.34 -27.67
C GLY A 284 1.24 21.10 -27.80
N PHE A 285 0.73 19.97 -27.30
CA PHE A 285 -0.71 19.69 -27.17
C PHE A 285 -0.97 18.58 -26.15
N GLU A 286 -2.22 18.46 -25.73
CA GLU A 286 -2.67 17.41 -24.82
C GLU A 286 -2.75 16.06 -25.55
N ILE A 287 -1.98 15.08 -25.06
CA ILE A 287 -1.98 13.71 -25.59
C ILE A 287 -2.94 12.86 -24.75
N THR A 288 -3.96 12.29 -25.38
CA THR A 288 -5.00 11.51 -24.69
C THR A 288 -5.00 10.04 -25.08
N LEU A 289 -4.98 9.17 -24.08
CA LEU A 289 -5.05 7.72 -24.25
C LEU A 289 -6.51 7.26 -24.43
N SER A 290 -6.76 6.37 -25.39
CA SER A 290 -8.03 5.74 -25.72
C SER A 290 -7.96 4.22 -25.54
N GLY A 291 -9.11 3.55 -25.40
CA GLY A 291 -9.15 2.09 -25.19
C GLY A 291 -8.68 1.63 -23.80
N THR A 292 -8.41 2.58 -22.91
CA THR A 292 -8.43 2.35 -21.47
C THR A 292 -9.88 2.34 -21.00
N SER A 293 -10.21 1.42 -20.08
CA SER A 293 -11.40 1.63 -19.25
C SER A 293 -11.29 3.03 -18.64
N PRO A 294 -12.35 3.86 -18.68
CA PRO A 294 -12.27 5.25 -18.27
C PRO A 294 -11.60 5.31 -16.90
N ILE A 295 -10.50 6.06 -16.83
CA ILE A 295 -9.88 6.46 -15.57
C ILE A 295 -10.99 7.16 -14.79
N PRO A 296 -11.53 6.57 -13.71
CA PRO A 296 -12.30 7.38 -12.78
C PRO A 296 -11.32 8.44 -12.29
N ALA A 297 -11.75 9.70 -12.36
CA ALA A 297 -11.05 10.80 -11.72
C ALA A 297 -10.55 10.35 -10.34
N VAL A 298 -9.31 10.74 -10.01
CA VAL A 298 -8.80 10.85 -8.65
C VAL A 298 -9.97 11.09 -7.71
N ASP A 299 -10.17 10.17 -6.76
CA ASP A 299 -11.29 10.09 -5.82
C ASP A 299 -11.72 11.48 -5.30
N ALA A 300 -12.62 12.14 -6.05
CA ALA A 300 -13.08 13.48 -5.72
C ALA A 300 -13.97 13.49 -4.46
N ASN A 301 -14.27 12.31 -3.89
CA ASN A 301 -15.20 12.13 -2.77
C ASN A 301 -14.57 11.48 -1.51
N ASN A 302 -13.28 11.11 -1.51
CA ASN A 302 -12.63 10.35 -0.44
C ASN A 302 -13.39 9.07 -0.03
N GLU A 303 -14.04 8.37 -0.97
CA GLU A 303 -14.92 7.24 -0.66
C GLU A 303 -14.13 6.08 -0.03
N VAL A 304 -12.91 5.81 -0.50
CA VAL A 304 -12.06 4.73 0.05
C VAL A 304 -11.62 5.07 1.47
N LEU A 305 -11.15 6.31 1.69
CA LEU A 305 -10.71 6.78 3.01
C LEU A 305 -11.85 6.82 4.03
N GLN A 306 -13.02 7.30 3.63
CA GLN A 306 -14.20 7.29 4.49
C GLN A 306 -14.66 5.86 4.79
N SER A 307 -14.65 4.98 3.78
CA SER A 307 -15.08 3.59 3.95
C SER A 307 -14.14 2.81 4.87
N VAL A 308 -12.82 2.98 4.74
CA VAL A 308 -11.87 2.25 5.58
C VAL A 308 -11.94 2.69 7.04
N VAL A 309 -12.10 4.00 7.30
CA VAL A 309 -12.30 4.53 8.66
C VAL A 309 -13.62 4.05 9.24
N ALA A 310 -14.69 4.03 8.44
CA ALA A 310 -16.01 3.55 8.90
C ALA A 310 -16.03 2.04 9.19
N ALA A 311 -15.30 1.24 8.41
CA ALA A 311 -15.24 -0.21 8.56
C ALA A 311 -14.26 -0.65 9.66
N ASN A 312 -13.20 0.12 9.88
CA ASN A 312 -12.15 -0.16 10.87
C ASN A 312 -12.01 0.99 11.88
N PRO A 313 -13.06 1.33 12.64
CA PRO A 313 -13.01 2.45 13.59
C PRO A 313 -11.99 2.17 14.70
N ASN A 314 -11.19 3.19 15.03
CA ASN A 314 -10.15 3.16 16.07
C ASN A 314 -9.00 2.17 15.85
N TYR A 315 -8.99 1.36 14.79
CA TYR A 315 -7.81 0.61 14.41
C TYR A 315 -6.68 1.55 13.97
N LYS A 316 -5.44 1.09 14.14
CA LYS A 316 -4.25 1.88 13.82
C LYS A 316 -3.30 1.09 12.94
N ILE A 317 -2.43 1.82 12.24
CA ILE A 317 -1.36 1.25 11.42
C ILE A 317 -0.04 1.68 12.02
N ALA A 318 0.82 0.73 12.40
CA ALA A 318 2.20 1.00 12.83
C ALA A 318 3.17 0.83 11.66
N PHE A 319 4.22 1.64 11.61
CA PHE A 319 5.22 1.66 10.54
C PHE A 319 6.52 2.32 11.04
N THR A 320 7.60 2.25 10.27
CA THR A 320 8.79 3.09 10.49
C THR A 320 9.03 4.06 9.33
N ASP A 321 9.79 5.11 9.58
CA ASP A 321 10.42 5.95 8.56
C ASP A 321 11.91 5.58 8.37
N GLU A 322 12.24 4.31 8.59
CA GLU A 322 13.61 3.75 8.69
C GLU A 322 14.41 4.19 9.92
N SER A 323 13.97 5.21 10.67
CA SER A 323 14.66 5.68 11.88
C SER A 323 13.81 5.59 13.14
N ASN A 324 12.54 5.91 13.05
CA ASN A 324 11.62 6.04 14.17
C ASN A 324 10.37 5.19 13.92
N VAL A 325 9.67 4.87 15.00
CA VAL A 325 8.46 4.05 14.96
C VAL A 325 7.25 4.96 15.12
N TYR A 326 6.31 4.87 14.19
CA TYR A 326 5.09 5.67 14.14
C TYR A 326 3.84 4.80 14.17
N MET A 327 2.73 5.49 14.37
CA MET A 327 1.39 4.94 14.26
C MET A 327 0.44 6.00 13.67
N MET A 328 -0.50 5.60 12.82
CA MET A 328 -1.50 6.48 12.21
C MET A 328 -2.90 5.87 12.21
N SER A 329 -3.90 6.72 11.95
CA SER A 329 -5.26 6.31 11.60
C SER A 329 -5.31 5.74 10.17
N PRO A 330 -6.33 4.93 9.81
CA PRO A 330 -6.43 4.30 8.50
C PRO A 330 -6.42 5.26 7.30
N ASP A 331 -6.89 6.49 7.50
CA ASP A 331 -6.92 7.55 6.49
C ASP A 331 -5.61 8.37 6.41
N GLY A 332 -4.55 7.93 7.10
CA GLY A 332 -3.27 8.64 7.16
C GLY A 332 -3.22 9.81 8.13
N ASN A 333 -4.31 10.08 8.86
CA ASN A 333 -4.34 11.12 9.89
C ASN A 333 -3.79 10.61 11.24
N ASP A 334 -3.77 11.49 12.24
CA ASP A 334 -3.35 11.20 13.62
C ASP A 334 -1.96 10.53 13.75
N ILE A 335 -1.05 10.86 12.83
CA ILE A 335 0.31 10.33 12.85
C ILE A 335 0.97 10.70 14.18
N THR A 336 1.35 9.67 14.93
CA THR A 336 1.91 9.77 16.27
C THR A 336 3.20 8.98 16.31
N GLN A 337 4.32 9.64 16.62
CA GLN A 337 5.55 8.94 16.93
C GLN A 337 5.36 8.10 18.21
N LEU A 338 5.64 6.80 18.12
CA LEU A 338 5.63 5.90 19.27
C LEU A 338 6.97 5.94 19.98
N ALA A 339 8.07 5.79 19.24
CA ALA A 339 9.41 5.72 19.79
C ALA A 339 10.46 6.34 18.85
N ASP A 340 11.54 6.84 19.44
CA ASP A 340 12.78 7.13 18.74
C ASP A 340 13.62 5.85 18.64
N GLY A 341 13.74 5.30 17.42
CA GLY A 341 14.51 4.08 17.11
C GLY A 341 15.84 4.37 16.42
N SER A 342 16.29 5.62 16.39
CA SER A 342 17.49 6.03 15.64
C SER A 342 18.76 5.28 16.11
N PRO A 343 19.74 5.05 15.23
CA PRO A 343 19.85 5.58 13.85
C PRO A 343 19.05 4.80 12.80
N VAL A 344 18.63 3.56 13.08
CA VAL A 344 17.85 2.75 12.15
C VAL A 344 16.88 1.85 12.90
N ALA A 345 15.66 1.71 12.37
CA ALA A 345 14.58 0.88 12.92
C ALA A 345 13.70 0.26 11.82
N GLY A 346 13.30 -1.00 12.01
CA GLY A 346 12.44 -1.76 11.09
C GLY A 346 11.82 -2.98 11.76
N TYR A 347 11.24 -3.88 10.97
CA TYR A 347 10.62 -5.14 11.41
C TYR A 347 9.51 -4.91 12.45
N VAL A 348 8.60 -4.00 12.15
CA VAL A 348 7.51 -3.67 13.09
C VAL A 348 6.50 -4.80 13.18
N SER A 349 6.06 -5.12 14.40
CA SER A 349 5.03 -6.10 14.69
C SER A 349 4.17 -5.67 15.87
N TRP A 350 2.88 -5.99 15.84
CA TRP A 350 1.99 -5.76 16.98
C TRP A 350 2.03 -6.91 17.98
N GLY A 351 1.85 -6.59 19.26
CA GLY A 351 1.40 -7.58 20.24
C GLY A 351 -0.11 -7.87 20.09
N PRO A 352 -0.60 -9.07 20.49
CA PRO A 352 -1.98 -9.50 20.23
C PRO A 352 -3.05 -8.60 20.86
N ASP A 353 -2.73 -7.93 21.96
CA ASP A 353 -3.64 -7.01 22.66
C ASP A 353 -3.49 -5.55 22.22
N ALA A 354 -2.71 -5.27 21.17
CA ALA A 354 -2.39 -3.92 20.67
C ALA A 354 -1.80 -2.94 21.70
N ASN A 355 -1.38 -3.42 22.88
CA ASN A 355 -0.76 -2.60 23.93
C ASN A 355 0.68 -2.19 23.61
N TYR A 356 1.36 -2.97 22.77
CA TYR A 356 2.76 -2.79 22.41
C TYR A 356 2.96 -2.95 20.91
N VAL A 357 3.85 -2.12 20.37
CA VAL A 357 4.51 -2.35 19.08
C VAL A 357 5.93 -2.81 19.35
N TYR A 358 6.32 -3.89 18.71
CA TYR A 358 7.64 -4.51 18.74
C TYR A 358 8.38 -4.12 17.46
N PHE A 359 9.68 -3.91 17.54
CA PHE A 359 10.52 -3.54 16.40
C PHE A 359 11.99 -3.87 16.68
N ALA A 360 12.80 -3.97 15.63
CA ALA A 360 14.25 -4.07 15.74
C ALA A 360 14.89 -2.71 15.49
N SER A 361 15.98 -2.42 16.19
CA SER A 361 16.68 -1.14 16.05
C SER A 361 18.14 -1.23 16.47
N ALA A 362 19.02 -0.49 15.80
CA ALA A 362 20.41 -0.32 16.19
C ALA A 362 20.62 0.77 17.27
N LYS A 363 19.56 1.15 17.99
CA LYS A 363 19.62 2.20 19.02
C LYS A 363 20.64 1.86 20.11
N GLY A 364 21.64 2.73 20.24
CA GLY A 364 22.71 2.60 21.22
C GLY A 364 23.94 3.43 20.84
N GLU A 365 25.09 3.00 21.34
CA GLU A 365 26.40 3.53 20.92
C GLU A 365 26.68 3.20 19.44
N PRO A 366 27.63 3.90 18.78
CA PRO A 366 28.09 3.53 17.45
C PRO A 366 28.43 2.04 17.36
N GLU A 367 28.15 1.42 16.20
CA GLU A 367 28.36 -0.01 15.95
C GLU A 367 27.48 -0.96 16.79
N SER A 368 26.45 -0.45 17.47
CA SER A 368 25.48 -1.31 18.17
C SER A 368 24.77 -2.24 17.19
N ALA A 369 24.70 -3.53 17.53
CA ALA A 369 23.87 -4.49 16.82
C ALA A 369 22.40 -4.06 16.84
N TRP A 370 21.64 -4.52 15.85
CA TRP A 370 20.18 -4.44 15.88
C TRP A 370 19.65 -5.33 16.99
N GLU A 371 18.89 -4.75 17.92
CA GLU A 371 18.29 -5.47 19.04
C GLU A 371 16.76 -5.32 18.99
N ALA A 372 16.03 -6.22 19.65
CA ALA A 372 14.59 -6.13 19.77
C ALA A 372 14.20 -5.10 20.83
N PHE A 373 13.20 -4.29 20.50
CA PHE A 373 12.58 -3.30 21.38
C PHE A 373 11.05 -3.47 21.36
N ARG A 374 10.39 -2.95 22.39
CA ARG A 374 8.95 -2.66 22.35
C ARG A 374 8.68 -1.26 22.86
N VAL A 375 7.60 -0.68 22.36
CA VAL A 375 7.04 0.57 22.87
C VAL A 375 5.60 0.37 23.28
N ASN A 376 5.26 0.81 24.49
CA ASN A 376 3.88 0.83 24.94
C ASN A 376 3.10 1.92 24.19
N VAL A 377 2.02 1.53 23.52
CA VAL A 377 1.30 2.40 22.59
C VAL A 377 0.66 3.59 23.29
N LYS A 378 0.21 3.41 24.54
CA LYS A 378 -0.46 4.46 25.33
C LYS A 378 0.53 5.37 26.05
N THR A 379 1.47 4.78 26.79
CA THR A 379 2.40 5.53 27.65
C THR A 379 3.65 6.02 26.91
N LYS A 380 3.89 5.52 25.70
CA LYS A 380 5.12 5.73 24.90
C LYS A 380 6.39 5.25 25.62
N SER A 381 6.24 4.40 26.64
CA SER A 381 7.36 3.80 27.35
C SER A 381 8.10 2.83 26.44
N LEU A 382 9.37 3.12 26.15
CA LEU A 382 10.27 2.30 25.34
C LEU A 382 11.04 1.33 26.24
N THR A 383 11.13 0.06 25.82
CA THR A 383 11.87 -0.99 26.53
C THR A 383 12.74 -1.76 25.55
N LYS A 384 14.04 -1.88 25.86
CA LYS A 384 14.96 -2.79 25.16
C LYS A 384 14.73 -4.21 25.65
N LEU A 385 14.50 -5.15 24.73
CA LEU A 385 14.11 -6.52 25.05
C LEU A 385 15.29 -7.49 25.03
N THR A 386 16.25 -7.27 24.13
CA THR A 386 17.37 -8.18 23.92
C THR A 386 18.71 -7.45 24.06
N ASN A 387 19.75 -8.24 24.33
CA ASN A 387 21.14 -7.80 24.30
C ASN A 387 22.01 -8.92 23.74
N PHE A 388 21.69 -9.37 22.53
CA PHE A 388 22.33 -10.49 21.84
C PHE A 388 23.71 -10.15 21.28
N LYS A 389 23.97 -8.85 21.02
CA LYS A 389 25.18 -8.37 20.32
C LYS A 389 25.29 -8.90 18.89
N LYS A 390 24.14 -9.24 18.31
CA LYS A 390 23.94 -9.78 16.97
C LYS A 390 22.63 -9.23 16.44
N ASP A 391 22.53 -9.07 15.14
CA ASP A 391 21.40 -8.34 14.57
C ASP A 391 20.11 -9.16 14.62
N VAL A 392 19.10 -8.59 15.27
CA VAL A 392 17.72 -9.03 15.15
C VAL A 392 17.18 -8.54 13.80
N ARG A 393 16.78 -9.47 12.93
CA ARG A 393 16.33 -9.20 11.55
C ARG A 393 14.84 -9.48 11.33
N SER A 394 14.11 -9.89 12.36
CA SER A 394 12.63 -9.99 12.35
C SER A 394 12.16 -10.37 13.76
N LEU A 395 10.93 -10.03 14.13
CA LEU A 395 10.37 -10.38 15.44
C LEU A 395 8.84 -10.35 15.47
N GLY A 396 8.25 -11.13 16.39
CA GLY A 396 6.81 -11.13 16.59
C GLY A 396 6.36 -11.92 17.81
N VAL A 397 5.20 -11.55 18.34
CA VAL A 397 4.52 -12.25 19.44
C VAL A 397 3.38 -13.09 18.87
N SER A 398 3.24 -14.32 19.35
CA SER A 398 2.17 -15.21 18.91
C SER A 398 0.78 -14.66 19.28
N PRO A 399 -0.28 -14.99 18.50
CA PRO A 399 -1.64 -14.49 18.71
C PRO A 399 -2.26 -14.86 20.07
N ASP A 400 -1.80 -15.96 20.68
CA ASP A 400 -2.22 -16.38 22.03
C ASP A 400 -1.40 -15.70 23.14
N GLY A 401 -0.40 -14.88 22.79
CA GLY A 401 0.48 -14.19 23.71
C GLY A 401 1.48 -15.08 24.45
N ASN A 402 1.62 -16.36 24.07
CA ASN A 402 2.45 -17.33 24.79
C ASN A 402 3.90 -17.39 24.31
N TYR A 403 4.20 -16.92 23.09
CA TYR A 403 5.51 -17.04 22.49
C TYR A 403 6.02 -15.72 21.92
N PHE A 404 7.33 -15.51 22.06
CA PHE A 404 8.08 -14.46 21.36
C PHE A 404 9.10 -15.12 20.44
N ALA A 405 9.04 -14.79 19.14
CA ALA A 405 9.97 -15.29 18.14
C ALA A 405 10.80 -14.16 17.54
N VAL A 406 12.06 -14.45 17.23
CA VAL A 406 13.02 -13.49 16.67
C VAL A 406 13.94 -14.20 15.67
N SER A 407 14.19 -13.56 14.53
CA SER A 407 15.28 -13.94 13.64
C SER A 407 16.54 -13.21 14.04
N VAL A 408 17.65 -13.95 14.19
CA VAL A 408 18.92 -13.39 14.63
C VAL A 408 20.02 -13.77 13.65
N MET A 409 20.66 -12.78 13.08
CA MET A 409 21.84 -12.93 12.23
C MET A 409 23.04 -13.39 13.06
N SER A 410 23.94 -14.18 12.47
CA SER A 410 25.08 -14.76 13.17
C SER A 410 26.13 -13.75 13.60
N GLY A 411 26.07 -12.50 13.10
CA GLY A 411 26.94 -11.38 13.44
C GLY A 411 26.23 -10.04 13.62
N ASN A 412 27.03 -8.97 13.67
CA ASN A 412 26.62 -7.57 13.78
C ASN A 412 27.12 -6.84 12.52
N SER A 413 26.18 -6.38 11.71
CA SER A 413 26.42 -5.69 10.44
C SER A 413 27.10 -4.33 10.63
N ASN A 414 26.91 -3.68 11.78
CA ASN A 414 27.45 -2.35 12.04
C ASN A 414 28.93 -2.30 12.45
N ILE A 415 29.66 -3.42 12.46
CA ILE A 415 31.09 -3.48 12.82
C ILE A 415 31.95 -3.72 11.59
N GLY A 416 33.02 -2.93 11.39
CA GLY A 416 34.14 -3.28 10.50
C GLY A 416 33.78 -3.64 9.06
N ASP A 417 33.15 -2.71 8.34
CA ASP A 417 32.71 -2.83 6.93
C ASP A 417 31.80 -4.05 6.66
N ASN A 418 31.23 -4.68 7.70
CA ASN A 418 30.35 -5.84 7.55
C ASN A 418 29.08 -5.52 6.76
N ASN A 419 28.59 -4.27 6.81
CA ASN A 419 27.46 -3.81 5.99
C ASN A 419 27.70 -3.99 4.49
N ASP A 420 28.95 -3.99 4.03
CA ASP A 420 29.29 -4.14 2.60
C ASP A 420 29.46 -5.62 2.19
N ASN A 421 29.33 -6.55 3.14
CA ASN A 421 29.40 -7.98 2.88
C ASN A 421 28.55 -8.77 3.87
N LEU A 422 27.24 -8.65 3.72
CA LEU A 422 26.30 -9.38 4.55
C LEU A 422 26.34 -10.90 4.31
N THR A 423 26.68 -11.38 3.10
CA THR A 423 26.67 -12.83 2.76
C THR A 423 27.56 -13.74 3.62
N GLN A 424 28.50 -13.16 4.37
CA GLN A 424 29.29 -13.91 5.36
C GLN A 424 28.44 -14.41 6.55
N PHE A 425 27.26 -13.84 6.76
CA PHE A 425 26.36 -14.20 7.83
C PHE A 425 25.23 -15.13 7.36
N ASN A 426 24.60 -15.76 8.34
CA ASN A 426 23.39 -16.56 8.23
C ASN A 426 22.47 -16.16 9.38
N THR A 427 21.20 -16.53 9.34
CA THR A 427 20.28 -16.28 10.47
C THR A 427 19.75 -17.59 11.05
N ASP A 428 19.47 -17.60 12.35
CA ASP A 428 18.62 -18.63 12.96
C ASP A 428 17.33 -17.98 13.47
N LEU A 429 16.23 -18.73 13.44
CA LEU A 429 14.97 -18.34 14.03
C LEU A 429 14.89 -18.90 15.46
N TYR A 430 14.78 -18.02 16.44
CA TYR A 430 14.67 -18.34 17.85
C TYR A 430 13.25 -18.12 18.38
N ILE A 431 12.88 -18.84 19.43
CA ILE A 431 11.60 -18.74 20.12
C ILE A 431 11.76 -18.91 21.63
N ILE A 432 10.93 -18.23 22.40
CA ILE A 432 10.88 -18.33 23.87
C ILE A 432 9.45 -18.23 24.39
N ASP A 433 9.23 -18.78 25.58
CA ASP A 433 8.01 -18.56 26.36
C ASP A 433 7.90 -17.09 26.79
N MET A 434 6.76 -16.48 26.47
CA MET A 434 6.53 -15.06 26.69
C MET A 434 6.41 -14.72 28.18
N HIS A 435 5.90 -15.63 29.01
CA HIS A 435 5.77 -15.39 30.45
C HIS A 435 7.15 -15.28 31.11
N PHE A 436 8.07 -16.18 30.74
CA PHE A 436 9.46 -16.12 31.17
C PHE A 436 10.14 -14.82 30.69
N ALA A 437 10.00 -14.47 29.41
CA ALA A 437 10.58 -13.25 28.86
C ALA A 437 10.06 -11.99 29.56
N GLN A 438 8.75 -11.92 29.82
CA GLN A 438 8.12 -10.81 30.53
C GLN A 438 8.66 -10.66 31.96
N GLY A 439 8.91 -11.77 32.67
CA GLY A 439 9.50 -11.75 34.01
C GLY A 439 10.89 -11.09 34.05
N LEU A 440 11.70 -11.27 33.00
CA LEU A 440 13.00 -10.60 32.86
C LEU A 440 12.82 -9.10 32.59
N TRP A 441 11.96 -8.74 31.64
CA TRP A 441 11.73 -7.34 31.28
C TRP A 441 11.13 -6.52 32.43
N ASP A 442 10.22 -7.10 33.21
CA ASP A 442 9.63 -6.46 34.40
C ASP A 442 10.67 -6.24 35.51
N ALA A 443 11.71 -7.09 35.57
CA ALA A 443 12.86 -6.90 36.45
C ALA A 443 13.91 -5.91 35.91
N GLY A 444 13.65 -5.29 34.74
CA GLY A 444 14.60 -4.38 34.08
C GLY A 444 15.78 -5.09 33.41
N GLN A 445 15.67 -6.39 33.13
CA GLN A 445 16.69 -7.20 32.47
C GLN A 445 16.35 -7.38 30.97
N THR A 446 17.35 -7.82 30.19
CA THR A 446 17.21 -8.12 28.76
C THR A 446 17.48 -9.60 28.51
N LEU A 447 16.84 -10.16 27.47
CA LEU A 447 17.14 -11.51 26.99
C LEU A 447 18.56 -11.61 26.42
N SER A 448 19.20 -12.72 26.72
CA SER A 448 20.41 -13.21 26.08
C SER A 448 20.08 -14.38 25.15
N LEU A 449 20.97 -14.70 24.20
CA LEU A 449 20.73 -15.85 23.30
C LEU A 449 20.64 -17.18 24.05
N SER A 450 21.29 -17.31 25.21
CA SER A 450 21.19 -18.51 26.05
C SER A 450 19.83 -18.72 26.71
N ASP A 451 18.97 -17.69 26.73
CA ASP A 451 17.60 -17.79 27.26
C ASP A 451 16.63 -18.36 26.20
N MET A 452 17.04 -18.37 24.92
CA MET A 452 16.18 -18.67 23.77
C MET A 452 16.36 -20.11 23.28
N ASN A 453 15.31 -20.67 22.68
CA ASN A 453 15.40 -21.94 21.95
C ASN A 453 15.48 -21.70 20.44
N ILE A 454 16.22 -22.53 19.72
CA ILE A 454 16.24 -22.48 18.25
C ILE A 454 14.99 -23.19 17.71
N LEU A 455 14.20 -22.49 16.90
CA LEU A 455 13.04 -23.03 16.19
C LEU A 455 13.41 -23.55 14.79
N VAL A 456 14.19 -22.77 14.05
CA VAL A 456 14.75 -23.15 12.74
C VAL A 456 16.19 -22.68 12.69
N SER A 457 17.11 -23.55 12.29
CA SER A 457 18.53 -23.20 12.16
C SER A 457 18.96 -23.19 10.70
N SER A 458 19.84 -22.25 10.36
CA SER A 458 20.63 -22.27 9.14
C SER A 458 22.11 -22.42 9.52
N PRO A 459 22.72 -23.60 9.37
CA PRO A 459 24.17 -23.74 9.52
C PRO A 459 24.94 -22.78 8.59
N ALA A 460 26.13 -22.36 9.00
CA ALA A 460 26.98 -21.48 8.19
C ALA A 460 27.37 -22.07 6.82
N SER A 461 27.29 -23.39 6.63
CA SER A 461 27.50 -24.05 5.34
C SER A 461 26.33 -23.87 4.36
N GLU A 462 25.15 -23.51 4.87
CA GLU A 462 23.92 -23.35 4.07
C GLU A 462 23.61 -21.87 3.80
N GLN A 463 24.01 -20.96 4.69
CA GLN A 463 23.93 -19.50 4.54
C GLN A 463 22.52 -18.97 4.22
N PHE A 464 21.48 -19.56 4.79
CA PHE A 464 20.12 -19.04 4.68
C PHE A 464 19.84 -17.89 5.65
N TRP A 465 18.95 -17.02 5.19
CA TRP A 465 18.45 -15.84 5.87
C TRP A 465 16.93 -16.00 6.09
N TYR A 466 16.46 -15.65 7.28
CA TYR A 466 15.07 -15.76 7.74
C TYR A 466 14.56 -14.37 8.13
N GLU A 467 14.37 -13.47 7.19
CA GLU A 467 14.22 -12.02 7.48
C GLU A 467 12.79 -11.56 7.72
N GLU A 468 11.81 -12.39 7.38
CA GLU A 468 10.41 -11.99 7.49
C GLU A 468 9.63 -13.06 8.22
N ILE A 469 9.02 -12.70 9.35
CA ILE A 469 8.17 -13.60 10.12
C ILE A 469 6.83 -12.96 10.41
N ASN A 470 5.75 -13.72 10.30
CA ASN A 470 4.41 -13.25 10.62
C ASN A 470 3.53 -14.38 11.18
N TRP A 471 2.94 -14.13 12.35
CA TRP A 471 2.09 -15.10 13.02
C TRP A 471 0.70 -15.14 12.40
N ARG A 472 0.17 -16.36 12.19
CA ARG A 472 -1.23 -16.56 11.81
C ARG A 472 -2.13 -16.10 12.98
N PRO A 473 -3.07 -15.15 12.78
CA PRO A 473 -3.87 -14.58 13.88
C PRO A 473 -4.79 -15.57 14.61
N HIS A 474 -5.09 -16.71 14.00
CA HIS A 474 -5.91 -17.75 14.61
C HIS A 474 -5.08 -18.97 15.04
N VAL A 475 -5.35 -19.43 16.27
CA VAL A 475 -4.79 -20.66 16.83
C VAL A 475 -5.83 -21.76 16.70
N ALA A 476 -5.47 -22.86 16.03
CA ALA A 476 -6.36 -24.02 15.91
C ALA A 476 -6.47 -24.73 17.27
N ASP A 477 -7.67 -25.18 17.62
CA ASP A 477 -7.95 -25.85 18.90
C ASP A 477 -6.95 -26.98 19.20
N GLY A 478 -6.31 -26.90 20.37
CA GLY A 478 -5.36 -27.90 20.86
C GLY A 478 -4.03 -27.97 20.10
N LYS A 479 -3.72 -26.98 19.26
CA LYS A 479 -2.46 -26.90 18.49
C LYS A 479 -1.70 -25.62 18.82
N ALA A 480 -0.37 -25.69 18.70
CA ALA A 480 0.48 -24.52 18.84
C ALA A 480 0.22 -23.50 17.69
N PRO A 481 0.40 -22.18 17.94
CA PRO A 481 0.26 -21.13 16.92
C PRO A 481 1.15 -21.39 15.71
N THR A 482 0.72 -20.97 14.52
CA THR A 482 1.45 -21.15 13.27
C THR A 482 2.12 -19.84 12.85
N LEU A 483 3.41 -19.91 12.52
CA LEU A 483 4.23 -18.82 12.02
C LEU A 483 4.52 -19.04 10.54
N ALA A 484 4.34 -18.01 9.72
CA ALA A 484 4.91 -17.95 8.38
C ALA A 484 6.28 -17.28 8.44
N TYR A 485 7.25 -17.77 7.68
CA TYR A 485 8.57 -17.16 7.58
C TYR A 485 9.19 -17.34 6.19
N THR A 486 10.11 -16.46 5.83
CA THR A 486 10.92 -16.59 4.61
C THR A 486 12.19 -17.38 4.88
N GLN A 487 12.64 -18.13 3.87
CA GLN A 487 13.96 -18.72 3.79
C GLN A 487 14.60 -18.23 2.49
N THR A 488 15.52 -17.29 2.63
CA THR A 488 16.23 -16.63 1.53
C THR A 488 17.63 -17.20 1.42
N TRP A 489 18.03 -17.59 0.22
CA TRP A 489 19.43 -17.85 -0.10
C TRP A 489 20.02 -16.65 -0.84
N ARG A 490 21.14 -16.12 -0.35
CA ARG A 490 21.81 -14.95 -0.95
C ARG A 490 23.17 -15.37 -1.52
N TYR A 491 23.45 -15.00 -2.77
CA TYR A 491 24.76 -15.17 -3.39
C TYR A 491 25.64 -13.92 -3.23
N ASP A 492 25.03 -12.73 -3.36
CA ASP A 492 25.55 -11.37 -3.10
C ASP A 492 24.35 -10.45 -2.74
N GLU A 493 24.56 -9.26 -2.17
CA GLU A 493 23.48 -8.27 -1.94
C GLU A 493 22.84 -7.79 -3.27
N ASP A 494 23.63 -7.80 -4.35
CA ASP A 494 23.23 -7.26 -5.66
C ASP A 494 22.90 -8.34 -6.73
N ASP A 495 22.98 -9.65 -6.40
CA ASP A 495 22.82 -10.75 -7.38
C ASP A 495 21.99 -11.95 -6.87
N VAL A 496 21.26 -12.58 -7.80
CA VAL A 496 20.42 -13.80 -7.72
C VAL A 496 20.19 -14.35 -6.31
N SER A 497 19.11 -13.88 -5.67
CA SER A 497 18.52 -14.50 -4.49
C SER A 497 17.24 -15.25 -4.87
N TYR A 498 16.91 -16.30 -4.13
CA TYR A 498 15.57 -16.89 -4.17
C TYR A 498 15.03 -16.99 -2.75
N THR A 499 13.77 -16.59 -2.58
CA THR A 499 13.09 -16.58 -1.29
C THR A 499 11.92 -17.54 -1.32
N ASN A 500 11.91 -18.46 -0.37
CA ASN A 500 10.83 -19.43 -0.20
C ASN A 500 10.05 -19.14 1.07
N VAL A 501 8.73 -19.31 1.04
CA VAL A 501 7.86 -19.13 2.21
C VAL A 501 7.54 -20.47 2.82
N PHE A 502 7.78 -20.58 4.13
CA PHE A 502 7.44 -21.73 4.95
C PHE A 502 6.41 -21.36 6.00
N THR A 503 5.66 -22.36 6.46
CA THR A 503 4.89 -22.28 7.71
C THR A 503 5.42 -23.30 8.71
N ILE A 504 5.43 -22.96 10.00
CA ILE A 504 5.84 -23.85 11.10
C ILE A 504 5.00 -23.57 12.35
N ARG A 505 4.78 -24.56 13.21
CA ARG A 505 4.17 -24.32 14.52
C ARG A 505 5.19 -23.88 15.57
N ALA A 506 4.73 -23.16 16.59
CA ALA A 506 5.58 -22.68 17.69
C ALA A 506 6.27 -23.81 18.48
N ASP A 507 5.73 -25.03 18.46
CA ASP A 507 6.35 -26.23 19.05
C ASP A 507 7.38 -26.91 18.12
N GLY A 508 7.65 -26.33 16.95
CA GLY A 508 8.56 -26.86 15.93
C GLY A 508 7.93 -27.90 15.00
N SER A 509 6.67 -28.28 15.20
CA SER A 509 5.98 -29.25 14.35
C SER A 509 5.44 -28.64 13.04
N ASP A 510 5.05 -29.50 12.11
CA ASP A 510 4.36 -29.16 10.86
C ASP A 510 5.05 -28.09 9.98
N LYS A 511 6.39 -28.09 9.97
CA LYS A 511 7.18 -27.30 9.01
C LYS A 511 6.82 -27.71 7.57
N THR A 512 6.33 -26.74 6.80
CA THR A 512 5.83 -26.96 5.43
C THR A 512 6.36 -25.86 4.51
N LEU A 513 6.94 -26.23 3.37
CA LEU A 513 7.18 -25.30 2.26
C LEU A 513 5.83 -24.94 1.64
N LEU A 514 5.43 -23.68 1.73
CA LEU A 514 4.15 -23.21 1.21
C LEU A 514 4.27 -22.78 -0.26
N LEU A 515 5.23 -21.90 -0.55
CA LEU A 515 5.48 -21.37 -1.89
C LEU A 515 6.96 -21.08 -2.11
N GLU A 516 7.38 -21.20 -3.37
CA GLU A 516 8.69 -20.77 -3.85
C GLU A 516 8.61 -19.37 -4.46
N ASN A 517 9.73 -18.63 -4.44
CA ASN A 517 9.87 -17.29 -5.02
C ASN A 517 8.80 -16.29 -4.52
N LYS A 518 8.64 -16.25 -3.19
CA LYS A 518 7.77 -15.30 -2.48
C LYS A 518 8.48 -14.74 -1.27
N ASP A 519 8.24 -13.47 -0.99
CA ASP A 519 8.85 -12.73 0.12
C ASP A 519 7.80 -11.99 0.94
N GLN A 520 8.17 -11.55 2.14
CA GLN A 520 7.34 -10.80 3.10
C GLN A 520 5.93 -11.39 3.28
N PRO A 521 5.79 -12.60 3.85
CA PRO A 521 4.50 -13.22 4.10
C PRO A 521 3.73 -12.47 5.20
N ILE A 522 2.51 -12.02 4.90
CA ILE A 522 1.64 -11.27 5.83
C ILE A 522 0.26 -11.93 5.89
N TRP A 523 -0.11 -12.45 7.06
CA TRP A 523 -1.43 -13.05 7.25
C TRP A 523 -2.53 -12.00 7.28
N ASP A 524 -3.68 -12.34 6.71
CA ASP A 524 -4.91 -11.64 7.00
C ASP A 524 -5.46 -12.03 8.39
N PHE A 525 -6.33 -11.20 8.95
CA PHE A 525 -6.87 -11.43 10.29
C PHE A 525 -7.81 -12.64 10.38
N SER A 526 -8.38 -13.08 9.25
CA SER A 526 -9.13 -14.34 9.17
C SER A 526 -8.24 -15.58 9.13
N GLY A 527 -6.92 -15.40 8.94
CA GLY A 527 -5.96 -16.47 8.80
C GLY A 527 -6.18 -17.36 7.56
N ASN A 528 -6.93 -16.91 6.55
CA ASN A 528 -7.23 -17.68 5.34
C ASN A 528 -6.47 -17.18 4.11
N LYS A 529 -5.79 -16.04 4.22
CA LYS A 529 -4.94 -15.48 3.16
C LYS A 529 -3.57 -15.12 3.71
N LEU A 530 -2.54 -15.36 2.91
CA LEU A 530 -1.18 -14.93 3.19
C LEU A 530 -0.68 -14.09 2.00
N SER A 531 -0.54 -12.78 2.20
CA SER A 531 -0.06 -11.85 1.16
C SER A 531 1.47 -11.77 1.12
N PHE A 532 2.01 -11.33 -0.01
CA PHE A 532 3.45 -11.29 -0.29
C PHE A 532 3.87 -9.93 -0.85
N LEU A 533 5.18 -9.66 -0.85
CA LEU A 533 5.80 -8.42 -1.32
C LEU A 533 5.27 -7.97 -2.70
N ASP A 534 5.16 -8.89 -3.65
CA ASP A 534 4.76 -8.65 -5.04
C ASP A 534 3.25 -8.41 -5.27
N MET A 535 2.52 -8.06 -4.21
CA MET A 535 1.06 -7.89 -4.18
C MET A 535 0.26 -9.17 -4.49
N SER A 536 0.91 -10.34 -4.55
CA SER A 536 0.21 -11.63 -4.62
C SER A 536 -0.21 -12.11 -3.24
N TYR A 537 -1.11 -13.10 -3.20
CA TYR A 537 -1.48 -13.78 -1.96
C TYR A 537 -1.84 -15.24 -2.20
N TYR A 538 -1.57 -16.09 -1.21
CA TYR A 538 -2.03 -17.47 -1.18
C TYR A 538 -3.40 -17.54 -0.52
N ASP A 539 -4.37 -18.08 -1.24
CA ASP A 539 -5.72 -18.36 -0.74
C ASP A 539 -5.75 -19.82 -0.23
N PHE A 540 -5.89 -20.00 1.09
CA PHE A 540 -5.90 -21.35 1.68
C PHE A 540 -7.19 -22.12 1.35
N ASP A 541 -8.31 -21.42 1.13
CA ASP A 541 -9.58 -22.06 0.77
C ASP A 541 -9.55 -22.57 -0.67
N ALA A 542 -8.98 -21.77 -1.59
CA ALA A 542 -8.83 -22.15 -3.00
C ALA A 542 -7.55 -22.94 -3.31
N SER A 543 -6.60 -22.99 -2.36
CA SER A 543 -5.28 -23.61 -2.50
C SER A 543 -4.49 -23.10 -3.72
N ASN A 544 -4.58 -21.80 -4.00
CA ASN A 544 -3.89 -21.19 -5.15
C ASN A 544 -3.35 -19.78 -4.84
N VAL A 545 -2.43 -19.31 -5.69
CA VAL A 545 -1.93 -17.93 -5.64
C VAL A 545 -2.83 -17.04 -6.48
N ARG A 546 -3.14 -15.86 -5.96
CA ARG A 546 -3.95 -14.81 -6.57
C ARG A 546 -3.24 -13.46 -6.45
N GLN A 547 -3.76 -12.43 -7.10
CA GLN A 547 -3.09 -11.13 -7.21
C GLN A 547 -4.03 -10.00 -6.80
N TRP A 548 -3.62 -9.20 -5.81
CA TRP A 548 -4.30 -7.94 -5.52
C TRP A 548 -4.09 -6.96 -6.68
N LYS A 549 -5.13 -6.20 -7.01
CA LYS A 549 -5.08 -5.17 -8.06
C LYS A 549 -5.20 -3.80 -7.42
N VAL A 550 -4.34 -2.88 -7.84
CA VAL A 550 -4.43 -1.45 -7.50
C VAL A 550 -4.35 -0.67 -8.81
N THR A 551 -5.19 0.33 -8.96
CA THR A 551 -5.25 1.19 -10.15
C THR A 551 -5.16 2.66 -9.75
N GLY A 552 -4.69 3.49 -10.68
CA GLY A 552 -4.50 4.93 -10.46
C GLY A 552 -3.34 5.31 -9.53
N ILE A 553 -2.50 4.34 -9.18
CA ILE A 553 -1.14 4.53 -8.67
C ILE A 553 -0.22 3.93 -9.73
N THR A 554 0.77 4.70 -10.20
CA THR A 554 1.61 4.29 -11.32
C THR A 554 3.00 3.86 -10.88
N GLU A 555 3.44 4.29 -9.70
CA GLU A 555 4.63 3.75 -9.04
C GLU A 555 4.41 2.29 -8.63
N GLU A 556 5.51 1.56 -8.43
CA GLU A 556 5.50 0.18 -7.94
C GLU A 556 4.76 0.08 -6.60
N THR A 557 3.90 -0.91 -6.46
CA THR A 557 3.18 -1.18 -5.21
C THR A 557 3.66 -2.49 -4.60
N ALA A 558 3.93 -2.50 -3.31
CA ALA A 558 4.49 -3.68 -2.64
C ALA A 558 3.96 -3.85 -1.20
N ALA A 559 4.22 -5.03 -0.63
CA ALA A 559 4.02 -5.34 0.79
C ALA A 559 2.60 -5.03 1.34
N PRO A 560 1.51 -5.59 0.76
CA PRO A 560 0.17 -5.29 1.22
C PRO A 560 -0.15 -5.96 2.55
N ALA A 561 -0.60 -5.16 3.52
CA ALA A 561 -1.17 -5.63 4.77
C ALA A 561 -2.68 -5.37 4.81
N LEU A 562 -3.46 -6.44 4.97
CA LEU A 562 -4.92 -6.36 4.98
C LEU A 562 -5.44 -5.79 6.31
N SER A 563 -6.52 -5.02 6.22
CA SER A 563 -7.25 -4.51 7.37
C SER A 563 -7.92 -5.66 8.16
N PRO A 564 -8.23 -5.43 9.46
CA PRO A 564 -8.92 -6.38 10.32
C PRO A 564 -10.24 -6.95 9.77
N ASP A 565 -11.03 -6.15 9.08
CA ASP A 565 -12.24 -6.60 8.38
C ASP A 565 -11.96 -7.36 7.07
N GLY A 566 -10.70 -7.36 6.61
CA GLY A 566 -10.25 -7.95 5.34
C GLY A 566 -10.72 -7.20 4.10
N GLY A 567 -11.34 -6.03 4.25
CA GLY A 567 -11.95 -5.26 3.16
C GLY A 567 -10.99 -4.28 2.46
N PHE A 568 -9.87 -3.96 3.10
CA PHE A 568 -8.91 -2.95 2.66
C PHE A 568 -7.48 -3.45 2.83
N MET A 569 -6.54 -2.75 2.19
CA MET A 569 -5.11 -3.00 2.33
C MET A 569 -4.35 -1.68 2.39
N ILE A 570 -3.36 -1.62 3.27
CA ILE A 570 -2.29 -0.62 3.25
C ILE A 570 -1.08 -1.27 2.57
N PHE A 571 -0.35 -0.52 1.75
CA PHE A 571 0.81 -1.01 0.99
C PHE A 571 1.82 0.11 0.76
N GLU A 572 3.02 -0.26 0.34
CA GLU A 572 4.10 0.67 -0.01
C GLU A 572 3.98 1.09 -1.47
N VAL A 573 4.34 2.34 -1.78
CA VAL A 573 4.30 2.94 -3.11
C VAL A 573 5.64 3.58 -3.46
N GLY A 574 6.31 3.01 -4.47
CA GLY A 574 7.63 3.37 -4.96
C GLY A 574 8.77 2.86 -4.07
N ASP A 575 9.76 2.19 -4.67
CA ASP A 575 10.88 1.54 -3.96
C ASP A 575 11.74 2.52 -3.15
N SER A 576 12.08 3.68 -3.72
CA SER A 576 12.93 4.70 -3.08
C SER A 576 12.16 5.67 -2.16
N THR A 577 10.86 5.87 -2.40
CA THR A 577 10.05 6.85 -1.65
C THR A 577 9.19 6.22 -0.56
N ARG A 578 8.81 4.95 -0.75
CA ARG A 578 7.96 4.15 0.15
C ARG A 578 6.76 4.92 0.69
N LYS A 579 6.01 5.59 -0.19
CA LYS A 579 4.81 6.34 0.21
C LYS A 579 3.73 5.35 0.66
N ALA A 580 2.85 5.78 1.56
CA ALA A 580 1.75 4.92 2.01
C ALA A 580 0.60 4.92 1.01
N GLY A 581 0.26 3.76 0.46
CA GLY A 581 -0.90 3.53 -0.39
C GLY A 581 -2.02 2.80 0.35
N ILE A 582 -3.28 3.11 0.03
CA ILE A 582 -4.46 2.43 0.55
C ILE A 582 -5.47 2.13 -0.56
N ALA A 583 -6.07 0.94 -0.52
CA ALA A 583 -7.08 0.50 -1.48
C ALA A 583 -8.03 -0.53 -0.85
N ARG A 584 -9.09 -0.92 -1.56
CA ARG A 584 -9.87 -2.12 -1.16
C ARG A 584 -9.01 -3.38 -1.38
N ALA A 585 -9.20 -4.42 -0.59
CA ALA A 585 -8.60 -5.72 -0.84
C ALA A 585 -9.39 -6.42 -1.97
N SER A 586 -8.95 -6.25 -3.22
CA SER A 586 -9.70 -6.72 -4.39
C SER A 586 -8.79 -7.15 -5.53
N GLU A 587 -9.24 -8.16 -6.29
CA GLU A 587 -8.66 -8.59 -7.55
C GLU A 587 -9.28 -7.82 -8.76
N ALA A 588 -10.22 -6.92 -8.50
CA ALA A 588 -10.95 -6.22 -9.56
C ALA A 588 -10.02 -5.26 -10.32
N SER A 589 -10.11 -5.27 -11.64
CA SER A 589 -9.29 -4.43 -12.53
C SER A 589 -9.59 -2.93 -12.44
N ASN A 590 -10.61 -2.54 -11.69
CA ASN A 590 -11.01 -1.15 -11.42
C ASN A 590 -10.83 -0.76 -9.94
N ASN A 591 -10.00 -1.50 -9.19
CA ASN A 591 -9.76 -1.23 -7.78
C ASN A 591 -8.83 -0.03 -7.59
N GLN A 592 -9.40 1.16 -7.40
CA GLN A 592 -8.66 2.41 -7.27
C GLN A 592 -7.86 2.45 -5.96
N GLY A 593 -6.57 2.79 -6.05
CA GLY A 593 -5.71 3.10 -4.93
C GLY A 593 -5.64 4.60 -4.64
N PHE A 594 -5.26 4.93 -3.42
CA PHE A 594 -5.06 6.29 -2.94
C PHE A 594 -3.72 6.39 -2.21
N ILE A 595 -2.89 7.38 -2.54
CA ILE A 595 -1.64 7.66 -1.84
C ILE A 595 -1.93 8.62 -0.69
N LEU A 596 -1.64 8.22 0.53
CA LEU A 596 -1.79 9.05 1.72
C LEU A 596 -0.78 10.21 1.67
N PRO A 597 -1.23 11.47 1.72
CA PRO A 597 -0.37 12.62 1.49
C PRO A 597 0.65 12.80 2.62
N GLY A 598 1.94 12.89 2.25
CA GLY A 598 3.01 13.22 3.18
C GLY A 598 3.39 12.11 4.17
N VAL A 599 3.03 10.85 3.87
CA VAL A 599 3.34 9.70 4.71
C VAL A 599 4.21 8.71 3.94
N ASN A 600 5.41 8.48 4.44
CA ASN A 600 6.25 7.36 4.03
C ASN A 600 6.12 6.26 5.08
N VAL A 601 5.97 5.02 4.63
CA VAL A 601 5.80 3.85 5.48
C VAL A 601 6.79 2.78 5.04
N TYR A 602 7.57 2.29 6.00
CA TYR A 602 8.29 1.04 5.87
C TYR A 602 7.58 -0.01 6.71
N GLU A 603 7.19 -1.10 6.05
CA GLU A 603 6.50 -2.28 6.60
C GLU A 603 5.22 -1.95 7.40
N PRO A 604 4.20 -1.31 6.80
CA PRO A 604 3.00 -0.93 7.54
C PRO A 604 2.21 -2.16 8.05
N ARG A 605 1.83 -2.16 9.33
CA ARG A 605 1.06 -3.23 10.00
C ARG A 605 -0.18 -2.70 10.69
N TRP A 606 -1.33 -3.32 10.41
CA TRP A 606 -2.58 -3.06 11.13
C TRP A 606 -2.55 -3.59 12.57
N SER A 607 -3.15 -2.84 13.49
CA SER A 607 -3.34 -3.29 14.86
C SER A 607 -4.35 -4.45 14.91
N PRO A 608 -4.13 -5.47 15.76
CA PRO A 608 -5.04 -6.61 15.88
C PRO A 608 -6.36 -6.26 16.58
N GLN A 609 -6.36 -5.19 17.35
CA GLN A 609 -7.53 -4.66 18.04
C GLN A 609 -7.63 -3.15 17.85
N PRO A 610 -8.83 -2.56 17.96
CA PRO A 610 -8.98 -1.11 17.98
C PRO A 610 -8.20 -0.51 19.15
N ILE A 611 -7.59 0.65 18.93
CA ILE A 611 -6.79 1.35 19.93
C ILE A 611 -7.53 2.64 20.29
N GLU A 612 -8.09 2.64 21.49
CA GLU A 612 -8.59 3.87 22.10
C GLU A 612 -7.39 4.68 22.61
N ILE A 613 -6.81 5.48 21.71
CA ILE A 613 -5.87 6.52 22.12
C ILE A 613 -6.70 7.61 22.78
N ILE A 614 -6.71 7.59 24.10
CA ILE A 614 -7.21 8.71 24.90
C ILE A 614 -6.35 9.92 24.53
N ASN A 615 -6.85 10.76 23.62
CA ASN A 615 -6.19 12.01 23.27
C ASN A 615 -6.09 12.86 24.54
N ASN A 616 -4.86 13.20 24.96
CA ASN A 616 -4.60 14.01 26.15
C ASN A 616 -5.13 15.46 26.06
N ASN A 617 -5.88 15.80 25.01
CA ASN A 617 -6.78 16.96 24.94
C ASN A 617 -8.24 16.52 25.11
N GLN A 618 -8.53 15.64 26.06
CA GLN A 618 -9.92 15.43 26.50
C GLN A 618 -10.47 16.77 26.95
N VAL A 619 -11.50 17.25 26.25
CA VAL A 619 -12.28 18.37 26.75
C VAL A 619 -13.03 17.85 27.97
N VAL A 620 -12.85 18.53 29.10
CA VAL A 620 -13.51 18.16 30.35
C VAL A 620 -14.40 19.31 30.78
N ILE A 621 -15.66 18.99 31.05
CA ILE A 621 -16.68 19.94 31.48
C ILE A 621 -17.06 19.61 32.92
N GLY A 622 -17.01 20.59 33.82
CA GLY A 622 -17.36 20.39 35.24
C GLY A 622 -16.22 19.85 36.12
N ALA A 623 -15.02 19.61 35.58
CA ALA A 623 -13.82 19.23 36.35
C ALA A 623 -12.55 19.82 35.72
N THR A 624 -11.45 19.87 36.48
CA THR A 624 -10.18 20.47 36.00
C THR A 624 -9.48 19.60 34.95
N ASN A 625 -9.65 18.28 35.04
CA ASN A 625 -9.10 17.30 34.11
C ASN A 625 -9.84 15.97 34.24
N ALA A 626 -9.56 15.03 33.33
CA ALA A 626 -10.31 13.79 33.24
C ALA A 626 -10.05 12.84 34.42
N ALA A 627 -8.84 12.85 34.98
CA ALA A 627 -8.53 12.06 36.17
C ALA A 627 -9.39 12.49 37.37
N GLN A 628 -9.54 13.81 37.59
CA GLN A 628 -10.46 14.32 38.59
C GLN A 628 -11.91 13.96 38.29
N CYS A 629 -12.30 13.95 37.02
CA CYS A 629 -13.66 13.60 36.65
C CYS A 629 -13.96 12.11 36.90
N LYS A 630 -13.07 11.20 36.51
CA LYS A 630 -13.23 9.75 36.75
C LYS A 630 -13.32 9.41 38.24
N MET A 631 -12.61 10.15 39.09
CA MET A 631 -12.67 9.99 40.55
C MET A 631 -13.78 10.79 41.23
N ALA A 632 -14.64 11.49 40.47
CA ALA A 632 -15.61 12.42 41.05
C ALA A 632 -16.62 11.71 41.96
N ALA A 633 -17.12 10.53 41.55
CA ALA A 633 -18.07 9.75 42.33
C ALA A 633 -17.46 9.27 43.66
N ASP A 634 -16.26 8.69 43.61
CA ASP A 634 -15.54 8.19 44.79
C ASP A 634 -15.18 9.28 45.81
N GLN A 635 -15.25 10.56 45.41
CA GLN A 635 -14.86 11.72 46.20
C GLN A 635 -16.03 12.67 46.48
N ASP A 636 -17.27 12.23 46.24
CA ASP A 636 -18.50 13.03 46.40
C ASP A 636 -18.42 14.40 45.72
N ARG A 637 -17.81 14.45 44.53
CA ARG A 637 -17.67 15.68 43.73
C ARG A 637 -18.81 15.81 42.73
N GLN A 638 -19.09 17.07 42.37
CA GLN A 638 -20.07 17.43 41.36
C GLN A 638 -19.83 16.70 40.03
N ALA A 639 -20.92 16.32 39.38
CA ALA A 639 -20.89 15.59 38.12
C ALA A 639 -20.25 16.39 36.99
N CYS A 640 -19.47 15.66 36.18
CA CYS A 640 -18.64 16.19 35.11
C CYS A 640 -18.70 15.29 33.87
N PHE A 641 -18.28 15.84 32.72
CA PHE A 641 -18.18 15.11 31.46
C PHE A 641 -16.75 15.09 30.93
N ILE A 642 -16.34 13.93 30.42
CA ILE A 642 -15.12 13.77 29.62
C ILE A 642 -15.54 13.54 28.18
N ILE A 643 -15.10 14.39 27.26
CA ILE A 643 -15.55 14.38 25.87
C ILE A 643 -14.53 13.66 24.99
N GLU A 644 -15.02 12.68 24.24
CA GLU A 644 -14.25 11.89 23.28
C GLU A 644 -15.04 11.74 21.98
N GLY A 645 -14.72 12.56 20.99
CA GLY A 645 -15.42 12.55 19.70
C GLY A 645 -16.91 12.83 19.88
N SER A 646 -17.76 11.88 19.50
CA SER A 646 -19.22 11.95 19.61
C SER A 646 -19.79 11.44 20.94
N VAL A 647 -18.93 11.06 21.89
CA VAL A 647 -19.29 10.48 23.18
C VAL A 647 -18.88 11.40 24.33
N ALA A 648 -19.70 11.46 25.37
CA ALA A 648 -19.39 12.12 26.64
C ALA A 648 -19.53 11.13 27.80
N GLU A 649 -18.45 10.87 28.56
CA GLU A 649 -18.49 10.06 29.77
C GLU A 649 -18.90 10.90 30.97
N MET A 650 -19.93 10.49 31.69
CA MET A 650 -20.41 11.16 32.90
C MET A 650 -19.95 10.45 34.17
N ASN A 651 -19.43 11.21 35.13
CA ASN A 651 -19.04 10.73 36.45
C ASN A 651 -19.36 11.78 37.52
N GLY A 652 -19.67 11.35 38.75
CA GLY A 652 -19.85 12.22 39.92
C GLY A 652 -21.29 12.41 40.38
N VAL A 653 -21.45 13.11 41.50
CA VAL A 653 -22.73 13.38 42.17
C VAL A 653 -23.45 14.53 41.48
N ILE A 654 -24.74 14.35 41.17
CA ILE A 654 -25.54 15.37 40.50
C ILE A 654 -25.97 16.44 41.51
N GLY A 655 -25.28 17.58 41.52
CA GLY A 655 -25.66 18.75 42.31
C GLY A 655 -26.15 19.92 41.48
N SER A 656 -26.34 21.07 42.12
CA SER A 656 -26.92 22.29 41.51
C SER A 656 -26.17 22.83 40.28
N SER A 657 -24.90 22.46 40.10
CA SER A 657 -24.09 22.88 38.95
C SER A 657 -24.47 22.18 37.64
N ILE A 658 -25.16 21.03 37.70
CA ILE A 658 -25.37 20.15 36.54
C ILE A 658 -26.08 20.83 35.37
N VAL A 659 -27.00 21.76 35.63
CA VAL A 659 -27.72 22.51 34.58
C VAL A 659 -26.74 23.31 33.72
N ASN A 660 -25.73 23.92 34.35
CA ASN A 660 -24.69 24.67 33.63
C ASN A 660 -23.76 23.71 32.88
N THR A 661 -23.36 22.61 33.52
CA THR A 661 -22.50 21.57 32.92
C THR A 661 -23.14 20.99 31.64
N VAL A 662 -24.43 20.66 31.69
CA VAL A 662 -25.19 20.17 30.53
C VAL A 662 -25.41 21.26 29.47
N THR A 663 -25.67 22.50 29.89
CA THR A 663 -25.75 23.63 28.95
C THR A 663 -24.45 23.80 28.18
N GLN A 664 -23.31 23.68 28.86
CA GLN A 664 -21.99 23.78 28.26
C GLN A 664 -21.75 22.61 27.29
N LEU A 665 -22.07 21.38 27.69
CA LEU A 665 -22.00 20.19 26.83
C LEU A 665 -22.76 20.41 25.51
N ILE A 666 -24.03 20.79 25.58
CA ILE A 666 -24.89 20.93 24.40
C ILE A 666 -24.41 22.07 23.49
N LYS A 667 -23.93 23.19 24.06
CA LYS A 667 -23.53 24.37 23.28
C LYS A 667 -22.14 24.26 22.68
N GLU A 668 -21.18 23.77 23.45
CA GLU A 668 -19.76 23.79 23.08
C GLU A 668 -19.34 22.49 22.39
N GLN A 669 -20.10 21.40 22.55
CA GLN A 669 -19.79 20.09 21.98
C GLN A 669 -20.92 19.58 21.06
N PRO A 670 -21.27 20.29 19.97
CA PRO A 670 -22.38 19.94 19.09
C PRO A 670 -22.20 18.61 18.34
N GLN A 671 -21.00 18.04 18.35
CA GLN A 671 -20.68 16.73 17.79
C GLN A 671 -21.10 15.57 18.71
N VAL A 672 -21.31 15.83 20.01
CA VAL A 672 -21.72 14.79 20.96
C VAL A 672 -23.13 14.29 20.58
N ARG A 673 -23.28 12.97 20.62
CA ARG A 673 -24.52 12.24 20.33
C ARG A 673 -24.93 11.32 21.46
N THR A 674 -23.97 10.84 22.24
CA THR A 674 -24.20 9.83 23.28
C THR A 674 -23.51 10.21 24.59
N ILE A 675 -24.22 10.07 25.70
CA ILE A 675 -23.67 10.18 27.06
C ILE A 675 -23.56 8.78 27.66
N VAL A 676 -22.35 8.38 28.03
CA VAL A 676 -22.10 7.13 28.76
C VAL A 676 -22.05 7.46 30.24
N LEU A 677 -22.99 6.95 31.04
CA LEU A 677 -22.98 7.17 32.48
C LEU A 677 -22.13 6.08 33.13
N ASN A 678 -20.98 6.45 33.70
CA ASN A 678 -20.04 5.52 34.29
C ASN A 678 -20.32 5.35 35.78
N GLN A 679 -19.90 6.28 36.62
CA GLN A 679 -20.13 6.25 38.06
C GLN A 679 -20.98 7.47 38.46
N VAL A 680 -22.29 7.29 38.64
CA VAL A 680 -23.24 8.38 38.93
C VAL A 680 -24.13 7.97 40.10
N PRO A 681 -23.67 8.17 41.35
CA PRO A 681 -24.32 7.61 42.54
C PRO A 681 -25.70 8.20 42.84
N GLY A 682 -26.04 9.36 42.28
CA GLY A 682 -27.35 9.99 42.48
C GLY A 682 -27.32 11.50 42.40
N SER A 683 -28.42 12.11 42.85
CA SER A 683 -28.58 13.55 42.96
C SER A 683 -28.67 14.03 44.41
N GLU A 684 -28.03 15.16 44.68
CA GLU A 684 -28.24 15.97 45.90
C GLU A 684 -29.23 17.11 45.64
N ASP A 685 -29.39 17.52 44.38
CA ASP A 685 -30.34 18.55 43.95
C ASP A 685 -31.25 18.00 42.85
N ASP A 686 -32.40 17.48 43.27
CA ASP A 686 -33.37 16.84 42.38
C ASP A 686 -34.03 17.80 41.40
N VAL A 687 -34.17 19.08 41.76
CA VAL A 687 -34.74 20.09 40.86
C VAL A 687 -33.78 20.33 39.69
N SER A 688 -32.49 20.50 40.00
CA SER A 688 -31.45 20.67 38.99
C SER A 688 -31.26 19.40 38.16
N ASN A 689 -31.36 18.22 38.77
CA ASN A 689 -31.28 16.93 38.08
C ASN A 689 -32.36 16.79 37.00
N LEU A 690 -33.65 16.89 37.37
CA LEU A 690 -34.75 16.71 36.43
C LEU A 690 -34.70 17.73 35.29
N LYS A 691 -34.32 18.97 35.59
CA LYS A 691 -34.14 20.02 34.58
C LYS A 691 -33.01 19.69 33.59
N ALA A 692 -31.85 19.26 34.09
CA ALA A 692 -30.73 18.89 33.24
C ALA A 692 -31.05 17.64 32.40
N ALA A 693 -31.70 16.64 32.99
CA ALA A 693 -32.17 15.46 32.29
C ALA A 693 -33.17 15.84 31.17
N GLN A 694 -34.11 16.76 31.41
CA GLN A 694 -35.00 17.26 30.37
C GLN A 694 -34.24 17.89 29.19
N MET A 695 -33.19 18.68 29.47
CA MET A 695 -32.33 19.26 28.43
C MET A 695 -31.62 18.22 27.57
N ILE A 696 -31.19 17.10 28.16
CA ILE A 696 -30.57 15.98 27.42
C ILE A 696 -31.56 15.38 26.42
N TYR A 697 -32.80 15.13 26.84
CA TYR A 697 -33.84 14.61 25.97
C TYR A 697 -34.17 15.59 24.83
N ASP A 698 -34.34 16.87 25.15
CA ASP A 698 -34.68 17.92 24.18
C ASP A 698 -33.55 18.15 23.15
N ALA A 699 -32.30 17.92 23.55
CA ALA A 699 -31.15 17.99 22.65
C ALA A 699 -31.01 16.74 21.75
N GLY A 700 -31.83 15.71 21.93
CA GLY A 700 -31.79 14.49 21.11
C GLY A 700 -30.60 13.57 21.41
N LEU A 701 -30.02 13.67 22.62
CA LEU A 701 -28.86 12.87 23.01
C LEU A 701 -29.27 11.46 23.45
N ASN A 702 -28.44 10.48 23.13
CA ASN A 702 -28.59 9.10 23.59
C ASN A 702 -27.91 8.92 24.95
N THR A 703 -28.32 7.90 25.69
CA THR A 703 -27.66 7.50 26.95
C THR A 703 -27.29 6.02 26.91
N GLU A 704 -26.13 5.70 27.46
CA GLU A 704 -25.61 4.33 27.49
C GLU A 704 -24.98 3.99 28.84
N LEU A 705 -25.07 2.70 29.19
CA LEU A 705 -24.39 2.10 30.34
C LEU A 705 -23.52 0.94 29.85
N ASN A 706 -22.25 0.95 30.25
CA ASN A 706 -21.31 -0.14 29.99
C ASN A 706 -21.37 -1.18 31.12
N ALA A 707 -20.62 -2.27 30.97
CA ALA A 707 -20.66 -3.39 31.91
C ALA A 707 -20.15 -3.04 33.33
N GLN A 708 -19.46 -1.90 33.48
CA GLN A 708 -18.92 -1.40 34.75
C GLN A 708 -19.71 -0.20 35.29
N SER A 709 -20.73 0.27 34.56
CA SER A 709 -21.55 1.38 34.99
C SER A 709 -22.26 1.06 36.29
N ASP A 710 -22.16 1.99 37.25
CA ASP A 710 -22.87 1.95 38.53
C ASP A 710 -23.57 3.30 38.70
N ILE A 711 -24.88 3.29 38.49
CA ILE A 711 -25.72 4.48 38.64
C ILE A 711 -26.85 4.19 39.61
N ALA A 712 -27.25 5.20 40.38
CA ALA A 712 -28.40 5.10 41.26
C ALA A 712 -29.17 6.41 41.34
N SER A 713 -30.40 6.35 41.86
CA SER A 713 -31.21 7.52 42.19
C SER A 713 -31.37 8.47 41.00
N GLY A 714 -31.08 9.76 41.16
CA GLY A 714 -31.08 10.75 40.08
C GLY A 714 -30.20 10.41 38.86
N GLY A 715 -29.19 9.54 39.00
CA GLY A 715 -28.44 9.00 37.87
C GLY A 715 -29.31 8.15 36.93
N VAL A 716 -30.29 7.43 37.50
CA VAL A 716 -31.29 6.67 36.72
C VAL A 716 -32.23 7.61 35.96
N ASP A 717 -32.65 8.72 36.58
CA ASP A 717 -33.43 9.75 35.89
C ASP A 717 -32.67 10.32 34.69
N PHE A 718 -31.38 10.62 34.89
CA PHE A 718 -30.49 11.12 33.86
C PHE A 718 -30.29 10.10 32.73
N PHE A 719 -30.17 8.81 33.04
CA PHE A 719 -30.13 7.75 32.03
C PHE A 719 -31.45 7.67 31.24
N ILE A 720 -32.61 7.76 31.88
CA ILE A 720 -33.92 7.67 31.22
C ILE A 720 -34.15 8.80 30.20
N ALA A 721 -33.47 9.94 30.37
CA ALA A 721 -33.53 11.07 29.44
C ALA A 721 -32.95 10.81 28.05
N GLY A 722 -32.27 9.68 27.81
CA GLY A 722 -31.82 9.33 26.46
C GLY A 722 -32.97 9.11 25.48
N VAL A 723 -32.85 9.67 24.27
CA VAL A 723 -33.80 9.38 23.18
C VAL A 723 -33.68 7.92 22.71
N ARG A 724 -32.46 7.38 22.72
CA ARG A 724 -32.14 5.95 22.65
C ARG A 724 -31.33 5.56 23.87
N ARG A 725 -31.57 4.36 24.39
CA ARG A 725 -31.02 3.91 25.67
C ARG A 725 -30.43 2.52 25.55
N LYS A 726 -29.16 2.37 25.89
CA LYS A 726 -28.47 1.07 25.88
C LYS A 726 -28.01 0.69 27.26
N VAL A 727 -28.24 -0.56 27.65
CA VAL A 727 -27.75 -1.14 28.90
C VAL A 727 -26.94 -2.39 28.56
N ALA A 728 -25.63 -2.35 28.82
CA ALA A 728 -24.77 -3.52 28.67
C ALA A 728 -24.99 -4.55 29.80
N THR A 729 -24.73 -5.82 29.49
CA THR A 729 -24.72 -6.88 30.50
C THR A 729 -23.65 -6.57 31.56
N GLY A 730 -24.05 -6.48 32.83
CA GLY A 730 -23.17 -6.15 33.96
C GLY A 730 -23.41 -4.76 34.55
N ALA A 731 -24.04 -3.85 33.80
CA ALA A 731 -24.41 -2.52 34.30
C ALA A 731 -25.37 -2.61 35.48
N LYS A 732 -25.20 -1.71 36.45
CA LYS A 732 -26.05 -1.59 37.63
C LYS A 732 -26.87 -0.30 37.59
N LEU A 733 -28.18 -0.44 37.77
CA LEU A 733 -29.12 0.67 37.88
C LEU A 733 -29.88 0.52 39.19
N GLY A 734 -29.57 1.38 40.16
CA GLY A 734 -30.17 1.40 41.48
C GLY A 734 -31.34 2.38 41.57
N VAL A 735 -32.51 1.91 42.00
CA VAL A 735 -33.66 2.77 42.30
C VAL A 735 -33.99 2.69 43.79
N HIS A 736 -34.44 3.80 44.36
CA HIS A 736 -34.90 3.88 45.74
C HIS A 736 -35.78 5.13 45.93
N SER A 737 -36.51 5.17 47.04
CA SER A 737 -37.26 6.35 47.47
C SER A 737 -36.34 7.52 47.77
N TRP A 738 -36.68 8.75 47.35
CA TRP A 738 -35.96 9.93 47.83
C TRP A 738 -36.42 10.32 49.24
N GLY A 739 -35.56 11.02 49.98
CA GLY A 739 -35.86 11.48 51.33
C GLY A 739 -36.06 13.00 51.41
N TYR A 740 -36.81 13.46 52.40
CA TYR A 740 -36.98 14.88 52.71
C TYR A 740 -36.98 15.13 54.20
N GLU A 741 -36.59 16.33 54.61
CA GLU A 741 -36.70 16.78 55.99
C GLU A 741 -38.09 17.41 56.22
N ASP A 742 -38.84 16.88 57.19
CA ASP A 742 -40.14 17.44 57.56
C ASP A 742 -40.00 18.76 58.35
N SER A 743 -41.11 19.42 58.67
CA SER A 743 -41.11 20.70 59.38
C SER A 743 -40.49 20.63 60.78
N ASP A 744 -40.35 19.42 61.34
CA ASP A 744 -39.78 19.16 62.66
C ASP A 744 -38.30 18.72 62.59
N GLY A 745 -37.70 18.71 61.40
CA GLY A 745 -36.31 18.35 61.18
C GLY A 745 -36.06 16.85 61.08
N ASN A 746 -37.11 16.02 60.95
CA ASN A 746 -36.94 14.58 60.81
C ASN A 746 -36.86 14.20 59.33
N PHE A 747 -35.91 13.34 59.00
CA PHE A 747 -35.80 12.79 57.66
C PHE A 747 -36.90 11.73 57.44
N LYS A 748 -37.65 11.87 56.35
CA LYS A 748 -38.81 11.07 55.96
C LYS A 748 -38.65 10.55 54.54
N SER A 749 -39.31 9.44 54.23
CA SER A 749 -39.32 8.87 52.89
C SER A 749 -40.41 9.53 52.05
N ALA A 750 -40.15 9.74 50.76
CA ALA A 750 -41.16 10.18 49.81
C ALA A 750 -42.36 9.23 49.75
N SER A 751 -42.17 7.94 50.02
CA SER A 751 -43.26 6.95 50.14
C SER A 751 -44.29 7.29 51.22
N ASP A 752 -43.94 8.15 52.19
CA ASP A 752 -44.83 8.58 53.28
C ASP A 752 -45.75 9.74 52.87
N LEU A 753 -45.46 10.40 51.74
CA LEU A 753 -46.28 11.49 51.23
C LEU A 753 -47.58 10.96 50.59
N PRO A 754 -48.68 11.74 50.63
CA PRO A 754 -49.89 11.41 49.88
C PRO A 754 -49.60 11.22 48.39
N LYS A 755 -50.20 10.21 47.74
CA LYS A 755 -49.95 9.91 46.31
C LYS A 755 -50.26 11.07 45.35
N ASP A 756 -51.00 12.08 45.78
CA ASP A 756 -51.34 13.30 45.05
C ASP A 756 -50.50 14.51 45.45
N HIS A 757 -49.45 14.33 46.26
CA HIS A 757 -48.52 15.38 46.65
C HIS A 757 -47.78 15.97 45.45
N GLN A 758 -47.59 17.30 45.44
CA GLN A 758 -47.03 18.04 44.31
C GLN A 758 -45.60 17.58 43.95
N GLU A 759 -44.80 17.15 44.93
CA GLU A 759 -43.44 16.65 44.66
C GLU A 759 -43.43 15.38 43.81
N HIS A 760 -44.43 14.49 43.95
CA HIS A 760 -44.56 13.32 43.07
C HIS A 760 -44.88 13.74 41.63
N GLN A 761 -45.73 14.75 41.49
CA GLN A 761 -46.19 15.21 40.19
C GLN A 761 -45.03 15.71 39.31
N ARG A 762 -43.99 16.33 39.90
CA ARG A 762 -42.80 16.80 39.17
C ARG A 762 -42.04 15.66 38.48
N TYR A 763 -41.85 14.53 39.16
CA TYR A 763 -41.17 13.36 38.57
C TYR A 763 -42.03 12.68 37.51
N ILE A 764 -43.35 12.58 37.76
CA ILE A 764 -44.29 12.01 36.80
C ILE A 764 -44.28 12.83 35.50
N GLU A 765 -44.33 14.16 35.60
CA GLU A 765 -44.24 15.07 34.44
C GLU A 765 -42.93 14.92 33.69
N PHE A 766 -41.80 14.76 34.39
CA PHE A 766 -40.51 14.46 33.77
C PHE A 766 -40.53 13.14 32.99
N TYR A 767 -41.01 12.06 33.60
CA TYR A 767 -41.10 10.75 32.94
C TYR A 767 -42.08 10.75 31.76
N GLU A 768 -43.14 11.54 31.82
CA GLU A 768 -44.03 11.78 30.68
C GLU A 768 -43.29 12.50 29.54
N HIS A 769 -42.53 13.55 29.86
CA HIS A 769 -41.76 14.33 28.89
C HIS A 769 -40.76 13.48 28.10
N VAL A 770 -39.99 12.65 28.81
CA VAL A 770 -38.98 11.75 28.20
C VAL A 770 -39.60 10.46 27.63
N LYS A 771 -40.93 10.37 27.62
CA LYS A 771 -41.73 9.25 27.09
C LYS A 771 -41.36 7.92 27.74
N GLN A 772 -41.16 7.90 29.05
CA GLN A 772 -40.89 6.67 29.78
C GLN A 772 -42.11 5.75 29.76
N LYS A 773 -41.89 4.42 29.77
CA LYS A 773 -43.00 3.46 29.78
C LYS A 773 -43.73 3.53 31.12
N SER A 774 -45.05 3.75 31.06
CA SER A 774 -45.92 3.86 32.23
C SER A 774 -45.36 4.83 33.29
N PRO A 775 -45.24 6.14 32.97
CA PRO A 775 -44.50 7.12 33.78
C PRO A 775 -44.87 7.14 35.26
N LYS A 776 -46.17 7.14 35.55
CA LYS A 776 -46.69 7.18 36.92
C LYS A 776 -46.41 5.90 37.68
N GLU A 777 -46.65 4.76 37.06
CA GLU A 777 -46.39 3.45 37.67
C GLU A 777 -44.90 3.22 37.89
N PHE A 778 -44.05 3.65 36.95
CA PHE A 778 -42.60 3.58 37.09
C PHE A 778 -42.11 4.42 38.27
N TYR A 779 -42.59 5.66 38.40
CA TYR A 779 -42.24 6.53 39.52
C TYR A 779 -42.59 5.91 40.88
N PHE A 780 -43.80 5.39 41.06
CA PHE A 780 -44.15 4.75 42.33
C PHE A 780 -43.38 3.45 42.57
N TYR A 781 -43.04 2.72 41.50
CA TYR A 781 -42.14 1.57 41.62
C TYR A 781 -40.77 1.98 42.17
N THR A 782 -40.17 3.09 41.73
CA THR A 782 -38.86 3.51 42.25
C THR A 782 -38.93 3.85 43.74
N LEU A 783 -40.03 4.45 44.21
CA LEU A 783 -40.28 4.71 45.63
C LEU A 783 -40.48 3.43 46.46
N ASP A 784 -41.20 2.46 45.91
CA ASP A 784 -41.54 1.22 46.63
C ASP A 784 -40.39 0.19 46.63
N ALA A 785 -39.42 0.34 45.72
CA ALA A 785 -38.34 -0.63 45.51
C ALA A 785 -37.35 -0.70 46.67
N ALA A 786 -37.01 0.44 47.29
CA ALA A 786 -36.13 0.52 48.45
C ALA A 786 -36.36 1.83 49.23
N SER A 787 -36.06 1.83 50.53
CA SER A 787 -36.04 3.06 51.35
C SER A 787 -34.92 4.01 50.91
N PHE A 788 -34.98 5.28 51.32
CA PHE A 788 -33.96 6.28 50.94
C PHE A 788 -32.53 5.98 51.43
N ASP A 789 -32.37 5.10 52.43
CA ASP A 789 -31.08 4.65 52.96
C ASP A 789 -30.59 3.31 52.34
N ASP A 790 -31.29 2.77 51.35
CA ASP A 790 -30.96 1.49 50.68
C ASP A 790 -31.10 1.63 49.16
N ILE A 791 -30.54 0.68 48.39
CA ILE A 791 -30.55 0.71 46.93
C ILE A 791 -31.07 -0.63 46.39
N HIS A 792 -32.16 -0.59 45.64
CA HIS A 792 -32.62 -1.74 44.85
C HIS A 792 -32.01 -1.69 43.45
N TYR A 793 -31.03 -2.54 43.18
CA TYR A 793 -30.50 -2.72 41.83
C TYR A 793 -31.47 -3.54 40.98
N MET A 794 -31.96 -2.92 39.91
CA MET A 794 -32.97 -3.52 39.03
C MET A 794 -32.47 -4.82 38.39
N THR A 795 -33.30 -5.86 38.47
CA THR A 795 -33.07 -7.14 37.79
C THR A 795 -33.27 -7.00 36.28
N LYS A 796 -32.76 -7.97 35.50
CA LYS A 796 -32.96 -8.02 34.04
C LYS A 796 -34.44 -7.98 33.63
N ASP A 797 -35.29 -8.64 34.41
CA ASP A 797 -36.73 -8.69 34.17
C ASP A 797 -37.36 -7.31 34.42
N GLU A 798 -36.94 -6.59 35.46
CA GLU A 798 -37.42 -5.23 35.75
C GLU A 798 -36.92 -4.21 34.71
N LEU A 799 -35.66 -4.31 34.26
CA LEU A 799 -35.14 -3.49 33.16
C LEU A 799 -35.98 -3.65 31.89
N THR A 800 -36.40 -4.89 31.60
CA THR A 800 -37.28 -5.22 30.47
C THR A 800 -38.71 -4.73 30.70
N MET A 801 -39.24 -4.94 31.91
CA MET A 801 -40.58 -4.53 32.32
C MET A 801 -40.79 -3.03 32.11
N TRP A 802 -39.81 -2.22 32.52
CA TRP A 802 -39.85 -0.76 32.45
C TRP A 802 -39.25 -0.16 31.18
N ALA A 803 -38.86 -0.99 30.20
CA ALA A 803 -38.25 -0.56 28.94
C ALA A 803 -37.07 0.41 29.16
N MET A 804 -36.17 0.03 30.07
CA MET A 804 -35.01 0.83 30.44
C MET A 804 -34.03 0.98 29.27
N ALA A 805 -33.91 -0.05 28.42
CA ALA A 805 -33.24 0.01 27.13
C ALA A 805 -34.27 0.12 25.99
N ARG A 806 -34.04 1.02 25.01
CA ARG A 806 -34.91 1.20 23.84
C ARG A 806 -34.19 1.82 22.64
#